data_AF-T1JYY4-F1
#
_entry.id   AF-T1JYY4-F1
#
_cell.length_a   1.000
_cell.length_b   1.000
_cell.length_c   1.000
_cell.angle_alpha   90.00
_cell.angle_beta   90.00
_cell.angle_gamma   90.00
#
_symmetry.space_group_name_H-M   'P 1'
#
loop_
_entity.id
_entity.type
_entity.pdbx_description
1 polymer ?
#
loop_
_entity_poly.entity_id
_entity_poly.type
_entity_poly.pdbx_seq_one_letter_code
_entity_poly.pdbx_strand_id
1 'polypeptide(L)'
;MVSTILIRIKSPIIMYISLLILLNCTIISTLGESIEPEILFEAAFQGECHSNGPCQHLCFDLHDGTFECACHPGYILSDNGYSCLENSIAQEKRHQRKMKPNSSSSSLPSSLSSKDLSGRNRVLQEVNDLTRFNGKPQYHDAIYYSCESIECEAGGSCVENEDYHDHRVRCRCPLGRGGFFCEKPMEVRFPRFRGRSYLALPTLRDAHKSMKVTIEFRPEYHEGVLLYSGENQNLEGDYIAIVLNQGFVEFRFDCGMGEGVIASETPVILNSWNRLTIYRDGWSAWLQLNQERQIPGQSQGLFSRITFKLELFLGGSPNISLISARANSRLGFVGCVRKLEINGHSYDFRSDSRGDAIDGVDTDECNSDVCSNTSCLNGGQCVATSPERWICMCPLGFAGNHCERRSDFTIPSFNGSSYLQFTGLKETCLSFFEIQMIFKPRMPNGVLLYNGNRLDARGDFISINLVNGFIEFRFDLGSGPAIIKSREPVELNQWHSLLVTRTGQQGWLQIDNQPIVSGSSLGGYTQLSLSLNLFLGGVSDVKDVSSNSAISDSFSGCIKKITINGRLLMFLDEVLSGVNVIDCPNRHHCSNHHRCSTSSFVPSFSSSSSSTRSTKLSSPSLSSPLTSISSSSSLSSSPLNKRSFRKSTDSVIDSSRFINNHFNPF
;
A
#
# COMPACT_ATOMS: atom_id res chain seq x y z
N MET A 1 -40.09 -47.28 57.92
CA MET A 1 -39.55 -46.52 59.07
C MET A 1 -39.38 -45.07 58.61
N VAL A 2 -40.34 -44.19 58.95
CA VAL A 2 -40.20 -43.04 59.89
C VAL A 2 -39.21 -41.97 59.33
N SER A 3 -39.48 -40.68 59.15
CA SER A 3 -40.62 -39.80 59.49
C SER A 3 -40.58 -38.50 58.67
N THR A 4 -41.77 -37.91 58.56
CA THR A 4 -42.20 -36.55 58.24
C THR A 4 -41.39 -35.40 58.86
N ILE A 5 -41.20 -34.27 58.14
CA ILE A 5 -41.37 -32.90 58.67
C ILE A 5 -42.00 -31.99 57.60
N LEU A 6 -43.18 -31.46 57.95
CA LEU A 6 -43.91 -30.36 57.33
C LEU A 6 -43.57 -29.06 58.09
N ILE A 7 -43.31 -27.94 57.40
CA ILE A 7 -43.64 -26.60 57.93
C ILE A 7 -44.25 -25.75 56.80
N ARG A 8 -45.49 -25.33 57.02
CA ARG A 8 -46.25 -24.27 56.32
C ARG A 8 -45.92 -22.91 56.94
N ILE A 9 -45.79 -21.86 56.12
CA ILE A 9 -46.33 -20.52 56.43
C ILE A 9 -46.92 -19.91 55.15
N LYS A 10 -48.19 -19.49 55.23
CA LYS A 10 -48.94 -18.66 54.26
C LYS A 10 -48.72 -17.17 54.59
N SER A 11 -48.67 -16.28 53.60
CA SER A 11 -49.19 -14.90 53.75
C SER A 11 -49.52 -14.25 52.38
N PRO A 12 -50.51 -13.33 52.31
CA PRO A 12 -51.25 -12.99 51.09
C PRO A 12 -50.79 -11.66 50.48
N ILE A 13 -50.00 -11.71 49.41
CA ILE A 13 -49.58 -10.49 48.67
C ILE A 13 -49.84 -10.62 47.16
N ILE A 14 -50.11 -11.82 46.66
CA ILE A 14 -50.14 -12.10 45.21
C ILE A 14 -51.53 -11.87 44.58
N MET A 15 -52.57 -11.59 45.38
CA MET A 15 -53.94 -11.39 44.88
C MET A 15 -54.35 -9.91 44.67
N TYR A 16 -53.51 -8.92 45.04
CA TYR A 16 -53.87 -7.49 44.95
C TYR A 16 -53.22 -6.73 43.78
N ILE A 17 -52.24 -7.31 43.09
CA ILE A 17 -51.50 -6.60 42.02
C ILE A 17 -52.18 -6.78 40.65
N SER A 18 -52.97 -7.83 40.47
CA SER A 18 -53.67 -8.10 39.21
C SER A 18 -54.94 -7.25 38.98
N LEU A 19 -55.39 -6.48 39.98
CA LEU A 19 -56.61 -5.65 39.88
C LEU A 19 -56.33 -4.14 39.69
N LEU A 20 -55.07 -3.70 39.83
CA LEU A 20 -54.65 -2.30 39.64
C LEU A 20 -54.20 -1.97 38.21
N ILE A 21 -53.98 -2.98 37.36
CA ILE A 21 -53.51 -2.81 35.97
C ILE A 21 -54.68 -2.59 34.99
N LEU A 22 -55.93 -2.86 35.40
CA LEU A 22 -57.11 -2.72 34.53
C LEU A 22 -57.89 -1.40 34.72
N LEU A 23 -57.48 -0.49 35.63
CA LEU A 23 -58.19 0.78 35.86
C LEU A 23 -57.46 2.05 35.37
N ASN A 24 -56.23 1.96 34.86
CA ASN A 24 -55.48 3.13 34.36
C ASN A 24 -55.47 3.25 32.83
N CYS A 25 -56.34 2.53 32.11
CA CYS A 25 -56.35 2.52 30.64
C CYS A 25 -57.51 3.30 30.01
N THR A 26 -58.26 4.11 30.76
CA THR A 26 -59.43 4.84 30.25
C THR A 26 -59.53 6.32 30.66
N ILE A 27 -58.41 6.96 30.99
CA ILE A 27 -58.36 8.43 31.13
C ILE A 27 -57.01 8.92 30.61
N ILE A 28 -56.91 9.18 29.30
CA ILE A 28 -56.18 10.27 28.63
C ILE A 28 -56.64 10.15 27.17
N SER A 29 -57.82 10.72 26.92
CA SER A 29 -58.34 10.94 25.57
C SER A 29 -59.03 12.28 25.59
N THR A 30 -58.24 13.36 25.64
CA THR A 30 -58.59 14.70 25.14
C THR A 30 -57.41 15.66 25.30
N LEU A 31 -57.17 16.44 24.24
CA LEU A 31 -56.22 17.57 24.11
C LEU A 31 -54.75 17.21 23.85
N GLY A 32 -54.50 16.68 22.65
CA GLY A 32 -53.23 16.93 21.95
C GLY A 32 -53.40 18.14 21.03
N GLU A 33 -52.86 19.29 21.42
CA GLU A 33 -52.51 20.35 20.47
C GLU A 33 -51.14 20.03 19.87
N SER A 34 -51.11 19.91 18.55
CA SER A 34 -49.91 19.75 17.74
C SER A 34 -49.12 21.06 17.71
N ILE A 35 -47.91 21.04 18.26
CA ILE A 35 -46.86 22.01 17.91
C ILE A 35 -45.74 21.20 17.27
N GLU A 36 -45.69 21.21 15.95
CA GLU A 36 -44.53 20.77 15.17
C GLU A 36 -43.41 21.81 15.35
N PRO A 37 -42.18 21.41 15.69
CA PRO A 37 -41.01 22.18 15.29
C PRO A 37 -40.76 21.87 13.81
N GLU A 38 -40.82 22.90 12.96
CA GLU A 38 -40.41 22.82 11.56
C GLU A 38 -39.01 22.20 11.45
N ILE A 39 -38.94 21.12 10.69
CA ILE A 39 -37.70 20.49 10.26
C ILE A 39 -37.05 21.48 9.27
N LEU A 40 -35.92 22.06 9.65
CA LEU A 40 -35.11 22.83 8.71
C LEU A 40 -34.45 21.84 7.73
N PHE A 41 -35.09 21.64 6.59
CA PHE A 41 -34.56 20.88 5.46
C PHE A 41 -33.38 21.64 4.83
N GLU A 42 -32.24 20.98 4.63
CA GLU A 42 -31.31 21.36 3.57
C GLU A 42 -32.01 21.10 2.23
N ALA A 43 -32.28 22.17 1.49
CA ALA A 43 -33.08 22.09 0.30
C ALA A 43 -32.21 21.69 -0.91
N ALA A 44 -32.26 20.40 -1.28
CA ALA A 44 -31.95 19.97 -2.63
C ALA A 44 -33.17 20.26 -3.52
N PHE A 45 -33.00 21.08 -4.55
CA PHE A 45 -34.09 21.53 -5.41
C PHE A 45 -34.13 20.75 -6.73
N GLN A 46 -35.31 20.35 -7.19
CA GLN A 46 -35.47 19.63 -8.46
C GLN A 46 -35.08 20.53 -9.66
N GLY A 47 -34.17 20.05 -10.51
CA GLY A 47 -33.72 20.75 -11.71
C GLY A 47 -32.22 20.58 -12.00
N GLU A 48 -31.76 21.21 -13.09
CA GLU A 48 -30.35 21.24 -13.50
C GLU A 48 -29.83 22.70 -13.57
N CYS A 49 -28.53 22.90 -13.39
CA CYS A 49 -27.83 24.18 -13.43
C CYS A 49 -27.73 24.73 -14.86
N HIS A 50 -28.84 25.27 -15.36
CA HIS A 50 -28.83 26.03 -16.60
C HIS A 50 -28.21 27.43 -16.40
N SER A 51 -27.75 28.07 -17.47
CA SER A 51 -27.11 29.40 -17.46
C SER A 51 -28.00 30.56 -16.95
N ASN A 52 -29.28 30.29 -16.65
CA ASN A 52 -30.24 31.19 -15.99
C ASN A 52 -30.92 30.52 -14.77
N GLY A 53 -30.20 29.62 -14.08
CA GLY A 53 -30.69 28.97 -12.86
C GLY A 53 -30.88 29.96 -11.69
N PRO A 54 -31.62 29.56 -10.63
CA PRO A 54 -32.03 30.47 -9.55
C PRO A 54 -30.91 30.82 -8.54
N CYS A 55 -29.73 30.20 -8.64
CA CYS A 55 -28.58 30.50 -7.77
C CYS A 55 -27.93 31.85 -8.11
N GLN A 56 -27.68 32.67 -7.09
CA GLN A 56 -27.11 34.00 -7.28
C GLN A 56 -25.65 34.00 -7.75
N HIS A 57 -24.84 33.00 -7.36
CA HIS A 57 -23.39 32.95 -7.65
C HIS A 57 -22.96 31.66 -8.33
N LEU A 58 -22.97 30.54 -7.61
CA LEU A 58 -22.51 29.24 -8.08
C LEU A 58 -23.67 28.25 -7.97
N CYS A 59 -23.74 27.31 -8.92
CA CYS A 59 -24.75 26.24 -8.99
C CYS A 59 -24.03 24.93 -9.31
N PHE A 60 -24.39 23.86 -8.60
CA PHE A 60 -23.83 22.52 -8.81
C PHE A 60 -24.93 21.49 -8.99
N ASP A 61 -24.86 20.71 -10.08
CA ASP A 61 -25.76 19.59 -10.33
C ASP A 61 -25.39 18.37 -9.45
N LEU A 62 -26.41 17.75 -8.87
CA LEU A 62 -26.32 16.54 -8.07
C LEU A 62 -26.79 15.32 -8.87
N HIS A 63 -26.33 14.13 -8.47
CA HIS A 63 -26.48 12.88 -9.24
C HIS A 63 -27.91 12.33 -9.30
N ASP A 64 -28.87 12.96 -8.64
CA ASP A 64 -30.29 12.59 -8.57
C ASP A 64 -31.21 13.55 -9.36
N GLY A 65 -30.65 14.44 -10.19
CA GLY A 65 -31.41 15.42 -10.96
C GLY A 65 -31.90 16.62 -10.14
N THR A 66 -31.16 16.92 -9.06
CA THR A 66 -31.33 18.11 -8.22
C THR A 66 -30.09 19.00 -8.30
N PHE A 67 -30.14 20.23 -7.80
CA PHE A 67 -28.99 21.14 -7.75
C PHE A 67 -28.87 21.85 -6.40
N GLU A 68 -27.65 22.34 -6.12
CA GLU A 68 -27.32 23.13 -4.92
C GLU A 68 -26.62 24.43 -5.29
N CYS A 69 -26.93 25.52 -4.57
CA CYS A 69 -26.31 26.83 -4.77
C CYS A 69 -25.16 27.08 -3.79
N ALA A 70 -24.12 27.79 -4.23
CA ALA A 70 -23.06 28.28 -3.34
C ALA A 70 -22.64 29.71 -3.67
N CYS A 71 -21.85 30.29 -2.77
CA CYS A 71 -21.40 31.68 -2.87
C CYS A 71 -19.89 31.79 -3.12
N HIS A 72 -19.49 32.81 -3.88
CA HIS A 72 -18.08 33.17 -4.02
C HIS A 72 -17.44 33.59 -2.69
N PRO A 73 -16.11 33.47 -2.54
CA PRO A 73 -15.41 33.86 -1.32
C PRO A 73 -15.73 35.30 -0.87
N GLY A 74 -16.10 35.46 0.41
CA GLY A 74 -16.53 36.74 0.99
C GLY A 74 -18.04 36.89 1.15
N TYR A 75 -18.82 35.92 0.69
CA TYR A 75 -20.26 35.85 0.83
C TYR A 75 -20.68 34.52 1.49
N ILE A 76 -21.82 34.52 2.19
CA ILE A 76 -22.42 33.34 2.82
C ILE A 76 -23.79 33.10 2.17
N LEU A 77 -24.15 31.84 1.95
CA LEU A 77 -25.46 31.49 1.40
C LEU A 77 -26.55 31.87 2.40
N SER A 78 -27.54 32.62 1.93
CA SER A 78 -28.70 33.03 2.71
C SER A 78 -29.59 31.83 3.00
N ASP A 79 -30.38 31.95 4.06
CA ASP A 79 -31.34 30.93 4.51
C ASP A 79 -32.40 30.54 3.45
N ASN A 80 -32.55 31.34 2.39
CA ASN A 80 -33.43 30.99 1.27
C ASN A 80 -32.83 29.95 0.31
N GLY A 81 -31.55 29.57 0.47
CA GLY A 81 -30.87 28.55 -0.33
C GLY A 81 -30.44 28.99 -1.74
N TYR A 82 -30.69 30.25 -2.13
CA TYR A 82 -30.43 30.76 -3.48
C TYR A 82 -29.56 32.02 -3.52
N SER A 83 -29.70 32.89 -2.51
CA SER A 83 -29.08 34.22 -2.48
C SER A 83 -27.81 34.24 -1.63
N CYS A 84 -26.89 35.14 -1.94
CA CYS A 84 -25.61 35.28 -1.26
C CYS A 84 -25.55 36.62 -0.52
N LEU A 85 -25.31 36.57 0.79
CA LEU A 85 -25.16 37.72 1.68
C LEU A 85 -23.67 38.02 1.90
N GLU A 86 -23.27 39.29 1.95
CA GLU A 86 -21.88 39.64 2.29
C GLU A 86 -21.54 39.23 3.72
N ASN A 87 -20.40 38.55 3.89
CA ASN A 87 -19.91 38.15 5.19
C ASN A 87 -19.46 39.39 5.97
N SER A 88 -20.13 39.73 7.07
CA SER A 88 -19.82 40.91 7.92
C SER A 88 -18.45 40.84 8.60
N ILE A 89 -17.77 39.69 8.60
CA ILE A 89 -16.36 39.56 9.01
C ILE A 89 -15.40 40.20 7.98
N ALA A 90 -15.84 40.39 6.73
CA ALA A 90 -15.07 41.10 5.69
C ALA A 90 -15.13 42.64 5.82
N GLN A 91 -16.01 43.19 6.68
CA GLN A 91 -16.08 44.64 6.93
C GLN A 91 -14.91 45.14 7.80
N GLU A 92 -14.40 44.33 8.74
CA GLU A 92 -13.26 44.74 9.58
C GLU A 92 -11.94 44.84 8.80
N LYS A 93 -11.76 44.02 7.75
CA LYS A 93 -10.58 44.12 6.86
C LYS A 93 -10.68 45.26 5.82
N ARG A 94 -11.86 45.85 5.60
CA ARG A 94 -12.02 47.03 4.73
C ARG A 94 -11.90 48.36 5.49
N HIS A 95 -12.11 48.39 6.80
CA HIS A 95 -11.98 49.62 7.60
C HIS A 95 -10.55 49.98 8.03
N GLN A 96 -9.59 49.04 8.01
CA GLN A 96 -8.17 49.36 8.28
C GLN A 96 -7.35 49.81 7.04
N ARG A 97 -7.95 49.84 5.84
CA ARG A 97 -7.28 50.36 4.63
C ARG A 97 -7.63 51.81 4.27
N LYS A 98 -8.33 52.55 5.14
CA LYS A 98 -8.62 53.98 4.96
C LYS A 98 -8.09 54.82 6.12
N MET A 99 -6.78 54.88 6.28
CA MET A 99 -6.12 56.06 6.82
C MET A 99 -4.77 56.30 6.13
N LYS A 100 -4.81 57.11 5.08
CA LYS A 100 -3.77 58.10 4.80
C LYS A 100 -4.46 59.33 4.22
N PRO A 101 -4.03 60.52 4.66
CA PRO A 101 -3.78 61.55 3.67
C PRO A 101 -2.38 62.17 3.79
N ASN A 102 -1.89 62.49 2.60
CA ASN A 102 -1.10 63.66 2.23
C ASN A 102 0.43 63.67 2.40
N SER A 103 1.06 63.36 1.26
CA SER A 103 1.93 64.24 0.47
C SER A 103 2.95 65.12 1.20
N SER A 104 4.23 64.96 0.89
CA SER A 104 4.87 65.72 -0.20
C SER A 104 6.37 65.40 -0.36
N SER A 105 6.77 65.46 -1.63
CA SER A 105 8.09 65.83 -2.17
C SER A 105 9.35 64.97 -1.91
N SER A 106 9.84 64.49 -3.06
CA SER A 106 11.18 64.73 -3.64
C SER A 106 12.36 63.79 -3.36
N SER A 107 12.97 63.44 -4.50
CA SER A 107 14.39 63.19 -4.80
C SER A 107 15.04 61.88 -4.34
N LEU A 108 15.36 61.06 -5.36
CA LEU A 108 16.61 60.28 -5.50
C LEU A 108 17.85 61.17 -5.19
N PRO A 109 18.97 60.61 -4.66
CA PRO A 109 19.83 59.76 -5.48
C PRO A 109 20.58 58.59 -4.79
N SER A 110 21.06 57.73 -5.69
CA SER A 110 22.12 56.71 -5.64
C SER A 110 23.30 56.89 -4.66
N SER A 111 23.77 55.79 -4.06
CA SER A 111 25.19 55.36 -4.08
C SER A 111 25.42 53.98 -3.39
N LEU A 112 26.52 53.33 -3.82
CA LEU A 112 27.10 52.02 -3.49
C LEU A 112 27.19 51.73 -1.96
N SER A 113 27.28 50.50 -1.43
CA SER A 113 28.30 49.45 -1.65
C SER A 113 28.04 48.24 -0.72
N SER A 114 28.51 47.07 -1.15
CA SER A 114 28.72 45.77 -0.50
C SER A 114 29.25 45.70 0.95
N LYS A 115 28.97 44.54 1.59
CA LYS A 115 29.43 43.91 2.87
C LYS A 115 28.31 43.93 3.95
N ASP A 116 27.88 42.83 4.58
CA ASP A 116 28.61 41.69 5.15
C ASP A 116 27.84 40.36 5.09
N LEU A 117 28.52 39.31 4.61
CA LEU A 117 28.25 37.90 4.96
C LEU A 117 29.06 37.59 6.23
N SER A 118 28.42 37.55 7.38
CA SER A 118 29.00 36.92 8.58
C SER A 118 27.88 36.63 9.60
N GLY A 119 27.35 35.42 9.55
CA GLY A 119 26.33 34.94 10.48
C GLY A 119 26.04 33.44 10.39
N ARG A 120 26.94 32.65 9.78
CA ARG A 120 26.70 31.22 9.49
C ARG A 120 27.74 30.26 10.06
N ASN A 121 28.77 30.74 10.75
CA ASN A 121 29.89 29.91 11.23
C ASN A 121 30.13 29.95 12.76
N ARG A 122 29.16 30.40 13.57
CA ARG A 122 29.33 30.42 15.04
C ARG A 122 28.71 29.25 15.81
N VAL A 123 27.92 28.38 15.17
CA VAL A 123 27.17 27.34 15.89
C VAL A 123 27.81 25.94 15.78
N LEU A 124 28.79 25.75 14.89
CA LEU A 124 29.45 24.44 14.68
C LEU A 124 30.86 24.33 15.27
N GLN A 125 31.32 25.33 16.03
CA GLN A 125 32.70 25.38 16.53
C GLN A 125 32.85 25.19 18.05
N GLU A 126 31.78 25.22 18.83
CA GLU A 126 31.85 25.02 20.30
C GLU A 126 31.70 23.56 20.75
N VAL A 127 31.50 22.60 19.84
CA VAL A 127 31.39 21.17 20.19
C VAL A 127 32.74 20.44 20.15
N ASN A 128 33.79 21.04 19.57
CA ASN A 128 35.07 20.35 19.34
C ASN A 128 36.24 20.75 20.26
N ASP A 129 36.08 21.69 21.20
CA ASP A 129 37.19 22.16 22.06
C ASP A 129 37.17 21.67 23.54
N LEU A 130 36.28 20.75 23.91
CA LEU A 130 36.19 20.24 25.30
C LEU A 130 36.95 18.93 25.59
N THR A 131 37.88 18.50 24.73
CA THR A 131 38.74 17.33 25.00
C THR A 131 40.19 17.70 25.29
N ARG A 132 40.41 18.64 26.23
CA ARG A 132 41.67 18.74 26.98
C ARG A 132 41.44 19.65 28.19
N PHE A 133 41.39 19.08 29.39
CA PHE A 133 42.08 19.54 30.61
C PHE A 133 41.53 18.78 31.83
N ASN A 134 42.45 18.24 32.64
CA ASN A 134 42.19 17.61 33.93
C ASN A 134 41.67 18.66 34.93
N GLY A 135 40.50 18.43 35.53
CA GLY A 135 39.99 19.21 36.66
C GLY A 135 38.51 18.93 36.95
N LYS A 136 38.16 18.79 38.23
CA LYS A 136 36.82 18.41 38.75
C LYS A 136 35.64 19.13 38.06
N PRO A 137 34.47 18.47 37.89
CA PRO A 137 33.34 19.10 37.21
C PRO A 137 32.75 20.22 38.09
N GLN A 138 32.91 21.46 37.63
CA GLN A 138 32.06 22.57 38.05
C GLN A 138 30.73 22.46 37.31
N TYR A 139 29.66 22.72 38.05
CA TYR A 139 28.27 22.76 37.63
C TYR A 139 28.14 23.73 36.43
N HIS A 140 27.98 23.20 35.21
CA HIS A 140 27.71 24.01 34.03
C HIS A 140 26.26 24.51 34.10
N ASP A 141 26.09 25.83 34.01
CA ASP A 141 24.81 26.51 33.86
C ASP A 141 24.01 25.87 32.72
N ALA A 142 22.78 25.43 33.03
CA ALA A 142 21.84 24.92 32.03
C ALA A 142 21.45 26.06 31.10
N ILE A 143 21.82 25.97 29.82
CA ILE A 143 21.27 26.84 28.77
C ILE A 143 19.79 26.49 28.63
N TYR A 144 18.92 27.36 29.11
CA TYR A 144 17.48 27.24 28.95
C TYR A 144 17.12 27.55 27.48
N TYR A 145 16.76 26.52 26.72
CA TYR A 145 16.18 26.71 25.40
C TYR A 145 14.68 27.00 25.55
N SER A 146 14.19 28.05 24.88
CA SER A 146 12.77 28.40 24.78
C SER A 146 12.29 28.16 23.34
N CYS A 147 10.99 27.96 23.15
CA CYS A 147 10.41 27.87 21.81
C CYS A 147 10.52 29.18 21.01
N GLU A 148 10.89 30.30 21.66
CA GLU A 148 11.28 31.53 20.97
C GLU A 148 12.62 31.39 20.20
N SER A 149 13.47 30.45 20.61
CA SER A 149 14.82 30.24 20.08
C SER A 149 14.96 28.99 19.19
N ILE A 150 13.88 28.23 19.02
CA ILE A 150 13.85 27.00 18.22
C ILE A 150 12.88 27.15 17.06
N GLU A 151 13.40 26.97 15.86
CA GLU A 151 12.60 26.85 14.64
C GLU A 151 12.46 25.38 14.27
N CYS A 152 11.21 24.93 14.13
CA CYS A 152 10.90 23.59 13.65
C CYS A 152 10.63 23.67 12.13
N GLU A 153 11.32 22.83 11.36
CA GLU A 153 11.17 22.79 9.92
C GLU A 153 9.86 22.14 9.48
N ALA A 154 9.52 22.36 8.21
CA ALA A 154 8.43 21.69 7.51
C ALA A 154 7.05 21.80 8.20
N GLY A 155 6.80 22.88 8.94
CA GLY A 155 5.54 23.13 9.64
C GLY A 155 5.44 22.44 11.00
N GLY A 156 6.56 21.95 11.56
CA GLY A 156 6.61 21.45 12.92
C GLY A 156 6.31 22.53 13.96
N SER A 157 5.85 22.09 15.13
CA SER A 157 5.49 23.00 16.23
C SER A 157 6.40 22.76 17.42
N CYS A 158 7.03 23.83 17.92
CA CYS A 158 7.82 23.72 19.15
C CYS A 158 6.91 23.55 20.37
N VAL A 159 7.29 22.65 21.28
CA VAL A 159 6.61 22.42 22.56
C VAL A 159 7.62 22.38 23.71
N GLU A 160 7.20 22.89 24.85
CA GLU A 160 7.91 22.70 26.12
C GLU A 160 7.65 21.29 26.63
N ASN A 161 8.70 20.60 27.07
CA ASN A 161 8.57 19.25 27.60
C ASN A 161 8.12 19.31 29.06
N GLU A 162 6.89 18.86 29.33
CA GLU A 162 6.28 18.88 30.67
C GLU A 162 6.83 17.81 31.62
N ASP A 163 7.74 16.94 31.15
CA ASP A 163 8.35 15.90 31.96
C ASP A 163 9.51 16.47 32.80
N TYR A 164 9.25 16.48 34.11
CA TYR A 164 10.01 17.01 35.24
C TYR A 164 11.56 17.05 35.10
N HIS A 165 12.13 18.23 35.39
CA HIS A 165 13.55 18.59 35.62
C HIS A 165 14.42 19.05 34.45
N ASP A 166 13.97 18.96 33.21
CA ASP A 166 14.76 19.41 32.07
C ASP A 166 13.89 20.31 31.21
N HIS A 167 14.15 21.62 31.19
CA HIS A 167 13.42 22.61 30.37
C HIS A 167 13.78 22.45 28.88
N ARG A 168 13.80 21.21 28.38
CA ARG A 168 14.11 20.90 26.99
C ARG A 168 12.87 21.12 26.17
N VAL A 169 12.87 22.17 25.38
CA VAL A 169 11.95 22.33 24.27
C VAL A 169 12.27 21.32 23.17
N ARG A 170 11.25 20.87 22.44
CA ARG A 170 11.40 19.97 21.29
C ARG A 170 10.43 20.33 20.16
N CYS A 171 10.74 19.90 18.95
CA CYS A 171 9.79 19.97 17.85
C CYS A 171 8.83 18.79 17.88
N ARG A 172 7.54 19.08 17.65
CA ARG A 172 6.53 18.12 17.22
C ARG A 172 6.55 18.06 15.70
N CYS A 173 6.93 16.92 15.16
CA CYS A 173 7.11 16.77 13.73
C CYS A 173 5.84 16.31 13.04
N PRO A 174 5.44 16.97 11.94
CA PRO A 174 4.31 16.54 11.15
C PRO A 174 4.65 15.23 10.42
N LEU A 175 3.62 14.52 9.97
CA LEU A 175 3.79 13.26 9.29
C LEU A 175 4.70 13.39 8.05
N GLY A 176 5.60 12.42 7.91
CA GLY A 176 6.60 12.42 6.84
C GLY A 176 7.87 13.24 7.16
N ARG A 177 7.99 13.75 8.39
CA ARG A 177 9.16 14.48 8.87
C ARG A 177 9.64 13.96 10.22
N GLY A 178 10.94 14.05 10.46
CA GLY A 178 11.53 13.87 11.78
C GLY A 178 12.95 14.41 11.86
N GLY A 179 13.70 13.96 12.86
CA GLY A 179 14.89 14.68 13.31
C GLY A 179 14.56 15.60 14.48
N PHE A 180 15.56 16.27 15.03
CA PHE A 180 15.38 17.09 16.23
C PHE A 180 14.58 18.36 15.93
N PHE A 181 14.71 18.88 14.71
CA PHE A 181 14.00 20.06 14.21
C PHE A 181 13.06 19.73 13.04
N CYS A 182 12.67 18.46 12.86
CA CYS A 182 11.82 18.01 11.75
C CYS A 182 12.43 18.18 10.34
N GLU A 183 13.76 18.29 10.28
CA GLU A 183 14.54 18.57 9.08
C GLU A 183 14.64 17.38 8.11
N LYS A 184 14.47 16.15 8.62
CA LYS A 184 14.67 14.92 7.85
C LYS A 184 13.36 14.46 7.22
N PRO A 185 13.30 14.26 5.89
CA PRO A 185 12.17 13.56 5.29
C PRO A 185 12.16 12.09 5.75
N MET A 186 10.98 11.56 6.05
CA MET A 186 10.77 10.15 6.39
C MET A 186 9.53 9.60 5.71
N GLU A 187 9.52 8.30 5.43
CA GLU A 187 8.33 7.58 4.98
C GLU A 187 7.87 6.67 6.12
N VAL A 188 6.60 6.77 6.50
CA VAL A 188 6.01 5.96 7.58
C VAL A 188 5.13 4.88 6.94
N ARG A 189 5.67 3.68 6.79
CA ARG A 189 4.95 2.48 6.31
C ARG A 189 4.42 1.64 7.46
N PHE A 190 5.18 1.52 8.54
CA PHE A 190 4.76 0.83 9.75
C PHE A 190 4.91 1.78 10.95
N PRO A 191 3.85 2.53 11.30
CA PRO A 191 3.95 3.59 12.30
C PRO A 191 4.35 3.05 13.67
N ARG A 192 5.31 3.73 14.29
CA ARG A 192 5.71 3.59 15.69
C ARG A 192 5.26 4.84 16.45
N PHE A 193 4.48 4.62 17.49
CA PHE A 193 3.91 5.65 18.35
C PHE A 193 4.65 5.71 19.68
N ARG A 194 4.81 6.93 20.22
CA ARG A 194 5.52 7.21 21.48
C ARG A 194 4.60 7.74 22.58
N GLY A 195 3.30 7.44 22.53
CA GLY A 195 2.32 7.87 23.53
C GLY A 195 1.82 9.31 23.40
N ARG A 196 2.56 10.19 22.72
CA ARG A 196 2.13 11.55 22.32
C ARG A 196 1.92 11.70 20.81
N SER A 197 2.20 10.63 20.07
CA SER A 197 2.10 10.55 18.61
C SER A 197 0.68 10.17 18.20
N TYR A 198 0.28 10.55 16.99
CA TYR A 198 -0.95 10.06 16.38
C TYR A 198 -0.85 10.08 14.85
N LEU A 199 -1.70 9.29 14.20
CA LEU A 199 -2.06 9.42 12.79
C LEU A 199 -3.55 9.72 12.69
N ALA A 200 -3.94 10.59 11.76
CA ALA A 200 -5.32 10.78 11.36
C ALA A 200 -5.54 10.11 10.00
N LEU A 201 -6.53 9.25 9.93
CA LEU A 201 -7.00 8.57 8.72
C LEU A 201 -8.40 9.11 8.35
N PRO A 202 -8.87 8.92 7.11
CA PRO A 202 -10.14 9.47 6.67
C PRO A 202 -11.29 8.98 7.55
N THR A 203 -12.31 9.82 7.72
CA THR A 203 -13.54 9.47 8.43
C THR A 203 -14.13 8.17 7.87
N LEU A 204 -14.57 7.30 8.77
CA LEU A 204 -15.16 6.01 8.41
C LEU A 204 -16.46 6.20 7.60
N ARG A 205 -16.39 5.87 6.30
CA ARG A 205 -17.55 5.72 5.42
C ARG A 205 -17.90 4.23 5.39
N ASP A 206 -19.18 3.88 5.47
CA ASP A 206 -19.68 2.48 5.47
C ASP A 206 -19.47 1.65 6.76
N ALA A 207 -19.23 2.28 7.92
CA ALA A 207 -19.11 1.59 9.22
C ALA A 207 -20.31 1.83 10.16
N HIS A 208 -21.39 2.44 9.67
CA HIS A 208 -22.50 2.94 10.50
C HIS A 208 -23.32 1.82 11.15
N LYS A 209 -23.67 0.75 10.41
CA LYS A 209 -24.51 -0.36 10.96
C LYS A 209 -23.68 -1.56 11.37
N SER A 210 -22.74 -1.97 10.54
CA SER A 210 -21.83 -3.08 10.82
C SER A 210 -20.39 -2.65 10.55
N MET A 211 -19.45 -3.19 11.31
CA MET A 211 -18.04 -3.00 11.07
C MET A 211 -17.23 -4.25 11.42
N LYS A 212 -16.17 -4.50 10.67
CA LYS A 212 -15.14 -5.47 11.04
C LYS A 212 -13.79 -4.77 11.04
N VAL A 213 -13.16 -4.71 12.21
CA VAL A 213 -11.81 -4.16 12.39
C VAL A 213 -10.83 -5.31 12.59
N THR A 214 -9.74 -5.31 11.85
CA THR A 214 -8.58 -6.18 12.08
C THR A 214 -7.35 -5.30 12.22
N ILE A 215 -6.72 -5.32 13.39
CA ILE A 215 -5.50 -4.54 13.67
C ILE A 215 -4.40 -5.47 14.18
N GLU A 216 -3.19 -5.31 13.65
CA GLU A 216 -1.99 -6.00 14.13
C GLU A 216 -1.00 -4.98 14.70
N PHE A 217 -0.74 -5.10 16.00
CA PHE A 217 0.03 -4.14 16.78
C PHE A 217 0.99 -4.84 17.74
N ARG A 218 2.10 -4.15 18.04
CA ARG A 218 3.14 -4.60 18.97
C ARG A 218 3.24 -3.58 20.10
N PRO A 219 2.54 -3.79 21.23
CA PRO A 219 2.52 -2.85 22.34
C PRO A 219 3.85 -2.90 23.10
N GLU A 220 4.37 -1.75 23.49
CA GLU A 220 5.55 -1.62 24.34
C GLU A 220 5.18 -1.12 25.75
N TYR A 221 3.91 -0.76 25.94
CA TYR A 221 3.35 -0.31 27.21
C TYR A 221 1.94 -0.90 27.42
N HIS A 222 1.51 -0.98 28.68
CA HIS A 222 0.25 -1.62 29.09
C HIS A 222 -0.98 -0.73 28.97
N GLU A 223 -0.78 0.58 28.76
CA GLU A 223 -1.86 1.55 28.68
C GLU A 223 -1.73 2.41 27.42
N GLY A 224 -2.86 2.84 26.86
CA GLY A 224 -2.85 3.80 25.76
C GLY A 224 -4.04 3.67 24.82
N VAL A 225 -4.44 4.79 24.23
CA VAL A 225 -5.45 4.82 23.17
C VAL A 225 -4.84 4.34 21.86
N LEU A 226 -5.32 3.21 21.35
CA LEU A 226 -4.83 2.59 20.11
C LEU A 226 -5.59 3.10 18.89
N LEU A 227 -6.91 3.22 18.96
CA LEU A 227 -7.75 3.66 17.83
C LEU A 227 -9.00 4.34 18.36
N TYR A 228 -9.47 5.43 17.77
CA TYR A 228 -10.82 5.94 18.03
C TYR A 228 -11.39 6.76 16.87
N SER A 229 -12.71 6.87 16.84
CA SER A 229 -13.45 7.82 16.00
C SER A 229 -14.84 8.04 16.62
N GLY A 230 -15.51 9.12 16.25
CA GLY A 230 -16.85 9.41 16.78
C GLY A 230 -17.51 10.59 16.10
N GLU A 231 -18.62 11.02 16.68
CA GLU A 231 -19.36 12.20 16.24
C GLU A 231 -18.74 13.50 16.76
N ASN A 232 -18.34 13.52 18.02
CA ASN A 232 -17.91 14.73 18.72
C ASN A 232 -16.47 14.61 19.25
N GLN A 233 -15.74 15.73 19.32
CA GLN A 233 -14.30 15.77 19.70
C GLN A 233 -14.00 15.23 21.10
N ASN A 234 -14.98 15.22 22.00
CA ASN A 234 -14.90 14.68 23.36
C ASN A 234 -15.46 13.24 23.49
N LEU A 235 -15.89 12.63 22.38
CA LEU A 235 -16.56 11.33 22.32
C LEU A 235 -17.89 11.28 23.11
N GLU A 236 -18.57 12.41 23.23
CA GLU A 236 -19.99 12.43 23.59
C GLU A 236 -20.85 11.94 22.41
N GLY A 237 -21.93 11.21 22.72
CA GLY A 237 -22.77 10.59 21.70
C GLY A 237 -22.12 9.36 21.07
N ASP A 238 -22.20 9.29 19.74
CA ASP A 238 -21.76 8.14 18.95
C ASP A 238 -20.22 8.05 18.87
N TYR A 239 -19.63 6.93 19.28
CA TYR A 239 -18.19 6.70 19.10
C TYR A 239 -17.78 5.24 19.15
N ILE A 240 -16.55 4.99 18.72
CA ILE A 240 -15.79 3.77 19.02
C ILE A 240 -14.40 4.14 19.55
N ALA A 241 -13.87 3.32 20.44
CA ALA A 241 -12.49 3.38 20.88
C ALA A 241 -11.94 1.97 21.15
N ILE A 242 -10.67 1.76 20.81
CA ILE A 242 -9.86 0.60 21.17
C ILE A 242 -8.74 1.10 22.06
N VAL A 243 -8.67 0.59 23.28
CA VAL A 243 -7.76 1.09 24.31
C VAL A 243 -7.08 -0.06 25.02
N LEU A 244 -5.81 0.12 25.38
CA LEU A 244 -5.12 -0.74 26.32
C LEU A 244 -5.33 -0.18 27.73
N ASN A 245 -5.86 -1.01 28.62
CA ASN A 245 -6.06 -0.70 30.03
C ASN A 245 -5.47 -1.82 30.87
N GLN A 246 -4.40 -1.54 31.61
CA GLN A 246 -3.68 -2.54 32.42
C GLN A 246 -3.28 -3.80 31.63
N GLY A 247 -2.96 -3.62 30.35
CA GLY A 247 -2.60 -4.69 29.42
C GLY A 247 -3.79 -5.38 28.74
N PHE A 248 -5.03 -5.17 29.18
CA PHE A 248 -6.21 -5.72 28.51
C PHE A 248 -6.67 -4.80 27.38
N VAL A 249 -7.14 -5.38 26.28
CA VAL A 249 -7.75 -4.63 25.20
C VAL A 249 -9.21 -4.38 25.55
N GLU A 250 -9.63 -3.11 25.55
CA GLU A 250 -11.02 -2.71 25.67
C GLU A 250 -11.53 -2.16 24.34
N PHE A 251 -12.60 -2.74 23.82
CA PHE A 251 -13.43 -2.15 22.76
C PHE A 251 -14.61 -1.44 23.42
N ARG A 252 -14.63 -0.11 23.30
CA ARG A 252 -15.64 0.79 23.84
C ARG A 252 -16.44 1.38 22.69
N PHE A 253 -17.75 1.35 22.78
CA PHE A 253 -18.60 1.92 21.73
C PHE A 253 -19.96 2.36 22.25
N ASP A 254 -20.48 3.43 21.67
CA ASP A 254 -21.79 3.99 21.97
C ASP A 254 -22.51 4.28 20.65
N CYS A 255 -23.76 3.85 20.57
CA CYS A 255 -24.63 4.06 19.41
C CYS A 255 -25.69 5.14 19.68
N GLY A 256 -25.51 5.98 20.71
CA GLY A 256 -26.33 7.15 21.03
C GLY A 256 -27.25 6.98 22.24
N MET A 257 -27.14 5.87 22.97
CA MET A 257 -27.95 5.58 24.17
C MET A 257 -27.16 4.97 25.33
N GLY A 258 -25.84 4.95 25.23
CA GLY A 258 -24.95 4.55 26.31
C GLY A 258 -23.89 3.53 25.89
N GLU A 259 -22.79 3.57 26.63
CA GLU A 259 -21.56 2.85 26.31
C GLU A 259 -21.69 1.34 26.59
N GLY A 260 -21.24 0.55 25.63
CA GLY A 260 -20.84 -0.84 25.80
C GLY A 260 -19.33 -0.94 25.86
N VAL A 261 -18.83 -1.78 26.78
CA VAL A 261 -17.41 -2.09 26.91
C VAL A 261 -17.23 -3.60 26.82
N ILE A 262 -16.36 -4.05 25.92
CA ILE A 262 -15.95 -5.44 25.79
C ILE A 262 -14.45 -5.49 26.05
N ALA A 263 -14.00 -6.31 26.99
CA ALA A 263 -12.60 -6.45 27.34
C ALA A 263 -12.06 -7.83 26.93
N SER A 264 -10.77 -7.92 26.59
CA SER A 264 -10.10 -9.21 26.42
C SER A 264 -10.00 -9.97 27.76
N GLU A 265 -9.95 -11.30 27.68
CA GLU A 265 -9.78 -12.15 28.88
C GLU A 265 -8.32 -12.27 29.29
N THR A 266 -7.41 -12.09 28.35
CA THR A 266 -5.97 -12.10 28.58
C THR A 266 -5.39 -10.71 28.28
N PRO A 267 -4.25 -10.39 28.90
CA PRO A 267 -3.50 -9.21 28.53
C PRO A 267 -2.79 -9.40 27.19
N VAL A 268 -2.52 -8.30 26.50
CA VAL A 268 -1.63 -8.26 25.34
C VAL A 268 -0.23 -8.74 25.72
N ILE A 269 0.45 -9.35 24.76
CA ILE A 269 1.85 -9.73 24.92
C ILE A 269 2.71 -8.53 24.54
N LEU A 270 3.37 -7.91 25.52
CA LEU A 270 4.28 -6.80 25.25
C LEU A 270 5.44 -7.21 24.33
N ASN A 271 5.91 -6.26 23.54
CA ASN A 271 7.00 -6.38 22.57
C ASN A 271 6.81 -7.51 21.55
N SER A 272 5.60 -8.04 21.43
CA SER A 272 5.22 -9.11 20.50
C SER A 272 4.02 -8.69 19.67
N TRP A 273 3.92 -9.20 18.44
CA TRP A 273 2.76 -8.91 17.59
C TRP A 273 1.50 -9.57 18.15
N ASN A 274 0.51 -8.73 18.44
CA ASN A 274 -0.83 -9.12 18.79
C ASN A 274 -1.75 -8.84 17.59
N ARG A 275 -2.76 -9.69 17.38
CA ARG A 275 -3.78 -9.53 16.35
C ARG A 275 -5.14 -9.40 17.00
N LEU A 276 -5.76 -8.23 16.89
CA LEU A 276 -7.11 -7.99 17.39
C LEU A 276 -8.10 -7.98 16.23
N THR A 277 -9.18 -8.74 16.37
CA THR A 277 -10.33 -8.70 15.47
C THR A 277 -11.57 -8.28 16.25
N ILE A 278 -12.26 -7.25 15.78
CA ILE A 278 -13.54 -6.80 16.32
C ILE A 278 -14.57 -6.90 15.20
N TYR A 279 -15.75 -7.41 15.52
CA TYR A 279 -16.90 -7.36 14.64
C TYR A 279 -18.09 -6.80 15.40
N ARG A 280 -18.75 -5.81 14.82
CA ARG A 280 -19.99 -5.22 15.33
C ARG A 280 -21.05 -5.34 14.26
N ASP A 281 -22.26 -5.70 14.67
CA ASP A 281 -23.48 -5.61 13.88
C ASP A 281 -24.61 -5.05 14.75
N GLY A 282 -24.99 -3.81 14.45
CA GLY A 282 -25.91 -3.04 15.27
C GLY A 282 -25.34 -2.73 16.66
N TRP A 283 -26.15 -2.91 17.69
CA TRP A 283 -25.70 -2.74 19.09
C TRP A 283 -24.82 -3.88 19.60
N SER A 284 -24.75 -5.00 18.88
CA SER A 284 -24.00 -6.20 19.30
C SER A 284 -22.59 -6.20 18.69
N ALA A 285 -21.61 -6.64 19.47
CA ALA A 285 -20.26 -6.84 18.99
C ALA A 285 -19.59 -8.05 19.64
N TRP A 286 -18.49 -8.48 19.05
CA TRP A 286 -17.52 -9.34 19.71
C TRP A 286 -16.10 -8.86 19.42
N LEU A 287 -15.20 -9.13 20.36
CA LEU A 287 -13.76 -8.97 20.17
C LEU A 287 -13.05 -10.32 20.31
N GLN A 288 -11.95 -10.46 19.59
CA GLN A 288 -11.06 -11.62 19.65
C GLN A 288 -9.61 -11.12 19.62
N LEU A 289 -8.89 -11.39 20.71
CA LEU A 289 -7.45 -11.13 20.79
C LEU A 289 -6.69 -12.41 20.44
N ASN A 290 -5.75 -12.32 19.50
CA ASN A 290 -4.90 -13.42 19.04
C ASN A 290 -5.73 -14.64 18.58
N GLN A 291 -5.48 -15.82 19.15
CA GLN A 291 -6.14 -17.08 18.82
C GLN A 291 -7.20 -17.47 19.87
N GLU A 292 -7.70 -16.50 20.63
CA GLU A 292 -8.62 -16.74 21.74
C GLU A 292 -10.07 -16.90 21.27
N ARG A 293 -10.96 -17.18 22.22
CA ARG A 293 -12.40 -17.20 21.97
C ARG A 293 -12.92 -15.78 21.71
N GLN A 294 -14.02 -15.71 20.97
CA GLN A 294 -14.74 -14.45 20.77
C GLN A 294 -15.48 -14.09 22.06
N ILE A 295 -15.28 -12.85 22.51
CA ILE A 295 -15.92 -12.30 23.70
C ILE A 295 -17.04 -11.38 23.23
N PRO A 296 -18.31 -11.74 23.46
CA PRO A 296 -19.44 -10.93 23.02
C PRO A 296 -19.72 -9.77 24.00
N GLY A 297 -20.37 -8.73 23.50
CA GLY A 297 -20.93 -7.66 24.31
C GLY A 297 -21.80 -6.74 23.45
N GLN A 298 -22.37 -5.70 24.08
CA GLN A 298 -23.31 -4.80 23.41
C GLN A 298 -23.28 -3.40 24.01
N SER A 299 -23.62 -2.40 23.19
CA SER A 299 -23.92 -1.04 23.67
C SER A 299 -25.27 -1.00 24.38
N GLN A 300 -25.52 0.07 25.13
CA GLN A 300 -26.79 0.25 25.83
C GLN A 300 -27.87 0.77 24.87
N GLY A 301 -29.13 0.46 25.19
CA GLY A 301 -30.28 0.90 24.41
C GLY A 301 -30.53 0.11 23.12
N LEU A 302 -31.35 0.68 22.23
CA LEU A 302 -31.83 0.06 20.99
C LEU A 302 -31.23 0.67 19.72
N PHE A 303 -30.44 1.73 19.84
CA PHE A 303 -29.80 2.32 18.68
C PHE A 303 -28.67 1.43 18.21
N SER A 304 -28.60 1.25 16.89
CA SER A 304 -27.74 0.27 16.23
C SER A 304 -26.77 0.92 15.25
N ARG A 305 -26.94 2.22 14.99
CA ARG A 305 -26.12 2.96 14.04
C ARG A 305 -25.18 3.89 14.81
N ILE A 306 -23.98 4.08 14.28
CA ILE A 306 -22.99 5.02 14.80
C ILE A 306 -22.73 6.07 13.70
N THR A 307 -22.76 7.34 14.08
CA THR A 307 -22.44 8.49 13.24
C THR A 307 -20.98 8.86 13.45
N PHE A 308 -20.17 8.81 12.40
CA PHE A 308 -18.78 9.26 12.43
C PHE A 308 -18.66 10.60 11.71
N LYS A 309 -18.24 11.63 12.44
CA LYS A 309 -17.91 12.96 11.87
C LYS A 309 -16.42 13.26 12.00
N LEU A 310 -15.76 12.68 13.00
CA LEU A 310 -14.32 12.80 13.19
C LEU A 310 -13.54 11.89 12.24
N GLU A 311 -12.29 12.25 12.02
CA GLU A 311 -11.28 11.36 11.46
C GLU A 311 -11.15 10.07 12.29
N LEU A 312 -10.54 9.05 11.69
CA LEU A 312 -10.13 7.86 12.40
C LEU A 312 -8.71 8.07 12.94
N PHE A 313 -8.59 8.26 14.26
CA PHE A 313 -7.30 8.46 14.90
C PHE A 313 -6.68 7.13 15.31
N LEU A 314 -5.41 6.95 14.97
CA LEU A 314 -4.60 5.78 15.31
C LEU A 314 -3.42 6.18 16.19
N GLY A 315 -3.18 5.40 17.23
CA GLY A 315 -2.04 5.49 18.14
C GLY A 315 -2.07 6.60 19.18
N GLY A 316 -3.00 7.55 19.08
CA GLY A 316 -3.14 8.64 20.03
C GLY A 316 -4.21 9.64 19.58
N SER A 317 -4.14 10.86 20.11
CA SER A 317 -5.09 11.94 19.83
C SER A 317 -4.37 13.29 19.73
N PRO A 318 -4.84 14.22 18.87
CA PRO A 318 -4.40 15.61 18.90
C PRO A 318 -4.58 16.27 20.26
N ASN A 319 -5.63 15.87 21.01
CA ASN A 319 -5.92 16.34 22.36
C ASN A 319 -6.49 15.20 23.22
N ILE A 320 -5.59 14.39 23.77
CA ILE A 320 -5.93 13.20 24.56
C ILE A 320 -6.78 13.53 25.81
N SER A 321 -6.62 14.73 26.37
CA SER A 321 -7.37 15.17 27.55
C SER A 321 -8.88 15.23 27.29
N LEU A 322 -9.31 15.63 26.08
CA LEU A 322 -10.72 15.72 25.71
C LEU A 322 -11.42 14.36 25.67
N ILE A 323 -10.68 13.30 25.29
CA ILE A 323 -11.26 11.96 25.13
C ILE A 323 -11.01 11.07 26.35
N SER A 324 -10.14 11.49 27.26
CA SER A 324 -9.64 10.63 28.35
C SER A 324 -10.72 10.04 29.25
N ALA A 325 -11.84 10.75 29.44
CA ALA A 325 -12.98 10.28 30.23
C ALA A 325 -13.70 9.09 29.57
N ARG A 326 -13.83 9.10 28.24
CA ARG A 326 -14.52 8.06 27.46
C ARG A 326 -13.59 6.94 27.01
N ALA A 327 -12.34 7.29 26.71
CA ALA A 327 -11.30 6.34 26.34
C ALA A 327 -10.65 5.66 27.56
N ASN A 328 -10.87 6.14 28.78
CA ASN A 328 -10.26 5.57 29.99
C ASN A 328 -8.70 5.51 29.92
N SER A 329 -8.09 6.51 29.29
CA SER A 329 -6.63 6.65 29.21
C SER A 329 -6.25 8.12 28.95
N ARG A 330 -5.15 8.56 29.54
CA ARG A 330 -4.53 9.88 29.26
C ARG A 330 -3.30 9.78 28.37
N LEU A 331 -2.96 8.58 27.94
CA LEU A 331 -1.81 8.29 27.10
C LEU A 331 -2.30 7.79 25.73
N GLY A 332 -1.59 8.17 24.68
CA GLY A 332 -1.63 7.46 23.42
C GLY A 332 -0.94 6.10 23.54
N PHE A 333 -1.12 5.27 22.53
CA PHE A 333 -0.43 4.01 22.38
C PHE A 333 1.09 4.20 22.27
N VAL A 334 1.84 3.29 22.89
CA VAL A 334 3.30 3.18 22.75
C VAL A 334 3.60 1.83 22.11
N GLY A 335 4.18 1.85 20.92
CA GLY A 335 4.48 0.64 20.16
C GLY A 335 4.24 0.81 18.68
N CYS A 336 4.13 -0.32 17.97
CA CYS A 336 4.03 -0.31 16.51
C CYS A 336 2.69 -0.86 16.00
N VAL A 337 2.25 -0.36 14.86
CA VAL A 337 1.14 -0.92 14.09
C VAL A 337 1.64 -1.28 12.70
N ARG A 338 1.38 -2.51 12.25
CA ARG A 338 1.80 -2.96 10.90
C ARG A 338 0.63 -3.19 9.95
N LYS A 339 -0.58 -3.31 10.47
CA LYS A 339 -1.78 -3.55 9.69
C LYS A 339 -3.00 -2.95 10.39
N LEU A 340 -3.81 -2.23 9.63
CA LEU A 340 -5.18 -1.85 9.98
C LEU A 340 -6.07 -2.16 8.78
N GLU A 341 -7.09 -2.97 8.98
CA GLU A 341 -8.09 -3.28 7.96
C GLU A 341 -9.48 -3.07 8.56
N ILE A 342 -10.31 -2.25 7.92
CA ILE A 342 -11.70 -2.01 8.35
C ILE A 342 -12.62 -2.26 7.16
N ASN A 343 -13.61 -3.14 7.33
CA ASN A 343 -14.58 -3.50 6.28
C ASN A 343 -13.94 -3.94 4.95
N GLY A 344 -12.76 -4.56 5.01
CA GLY A 344 -11.99 -5.00 3.84
C GLY A 344 -11.09 -3.92 3.23
N HIS A 345 -11.18 -2.66 3.67
CA HIS A 345 -10.24 -1.61 3.31
C HIS A 345 -8.98 -1.74 4.18
N SER A 346 -7.83 -2.01 3.55
CA SER A 346 -6.52 -2.04 4.22
C SER A 346 -5.89 -0.66 4.15
N TYR A 347 -5.64 -0.05 5.31
CA TYR A 347 -5.11 1.31 5.38
C TYR A 347 -3.60 1.34 5.13
N ASP A 348 -3.16 2.30 4.32
CA ASP A 348 -1.77 2.64 4.07
C ASP A 348 -1.38 3.89 4.87
N PHE A 349 -0.37 3.80 5.73
CA PHE A 349 -0.06 4.84 6.71
C PHE A 349 0.82 5.99 6.18
N ARG A 350 1.17 5.98 4.89
CA ARG A 350 2.04 7.00 4.29
C ARG A 350 1.32 8.34 4.15
N SER A 351 2.07 9.44 4.15
CA SER A 351 1.55 10.81 4.00
C SER A 351 1.51 11.35 2.58
N ASP A 352 2.07 10.61 1.62
CA ASP A 352 2.02 11.00 0.22
C ASP A 352 0.71 10.55 -0.42
N SER A 353 0.53 10.86 -1.70
CA SER A 353 -0.67 10.52 -2.48
C SER A 353 -1.00 9.02 -2.57
N ARG A 354 -0.19 8.15 -1.95
CA ARG A 354 -0.33 6.69 -1.96
C ARG A 354 -0.86 6.14 -0.64
N GLY A 355 -0.82 6.93 0.42
CA GLY A 355 -1.32 6.55 1.73
C GLY A 355 -2.64 7.20 2.06
N ASP A 356 -3.33 6.63 3.04
CA ASP A 356 -4.59 7.12 3.57
C ASP A 356 -4.38 8.17 4.66
N ALA A 357 -3.18 8.24 5.27
CA ALA A 357 -2.93 9.18 6.36
C ALA A 357 -3.00 10.62 5.87
N ILE A 358 -3.96 11.37 6.42
CA ILE A 358 -4.24 12.76 6.07
C ILE A 358 -3.54 13.77 7.00
N ASP A 359 -3.19 13.33 8.20
CA ASP A 359 -2.38 14.09 9.16
C ASP A 359 -1.67 13.12 10.12
N GLY A 360 -0.69 13.63 10.86
CA GLY A 360 -0.05 12.89 11.93
C GLY A 360 1.08 13.67 12.57
N VAL A 361 1.42 13.27 13.79
CA VAL A 361 2.45 13.94 14.60
C VAL A 361 3.33 12.92 15.30
N ASP A 362 4.64 13.19 15.33
CA ASP A 362 5.66 12.45 16.07
C ASP A 362 5.62 10.93 15.81
N THR A 363 5.22 10.52 14.61
CA THR A 363 5.12 9.11 14.23
C THR A 363 6.40 8.69 13.53
N ASP A 364 7.07 7.67 14.08
CA ASP A 364 8.28 7.10 13.49
C ASP A 364 7.98 5.86 12.64
N GLU A 365 9.00 5.35 11.97
CA GLU A 365 8.98 4.06 11.29
C GLU A 365 9.47 2.94 12.22
N CYS A 366 8.63 1.92 12.41
CA CYS A 366 8.91 0.79 13.30
C CYS A 366 10.02 -0.15 12.79
N ASN A 367 10.34 -0.10 11.50
CA ASN A 367 11.39 -0.94 10.92
C ASN A 367 12.85 -0.50 11.20
N SER A 368 13.04 0.59 11.95
CA SER A 368 14.31 1.33 12.04
C SER A 368 15.52 0.50 12.51
N ASP A 369 15.31 -0.64 13.17
CA ASP A 369 16.40 -1.52 13.60
C ASP A 369 16.69 -2.69 12.66
N VAL A 370 15.75 -3.07 11.77
CA VAL A 370 15.86 -4.33 11.01
C VAL A 370 16.99 -4.26 10.00
N CYS A 371 17.04 -3.19 9.21
CA CYS A 371 18.12 -2.95 8.25
C CYS A 371 19.37 -2.36 8.90
N SER A 372 19.27 -1.75 10.08
CA SER A 372 20.44 -1.30 10.85
C SER A 372 21.28 -2.47 11.36
N ASN A 373 20.62 -3.58 11.75
CA ASN A 373 21.29 -4.81 12.20
C ASN A 373 21.60 -5.80 11.07
N THR A 374 21.23 -5.49 9.82
CA THR A 374 21.40 -6.40 8.68
C THR A 374 22.32 -5.78 7.64
N SER A 375 23.43 -6.47 7.34
CA SER A 375 24.31 -6.10 6.24
C SER A 375 24.02 -6.92 4.98
N CYS A 376 23.70 -6.25 3.88
CA CYS A 376 23.67 -6.84 2.54
C CYS A 376 25.03 -6.65 1.87
N LEU A 377 25.62 -7.73 1.35
CA LEU A 377 26.94 -7.72 0.71
C LEU A 377 26.84 -7.37 -0.78
N ASN A 378 28.00 -7.17 -1.41
CA ASN A 378 28.15 -6.99 -2.86
C ASN A 378 27.25 -5.87 -3.46
N GLY A 379 27.02 -4.81 -2.70
CA GLY A 379 26.18 -3.68 -3.13
C GLY A 379 24.67 -3.94 -3.04
N GLY A 380 24.24 -5.00 -2.37
CA GLY A 380 22.83 -5.24 -2.08
C GLY A 380 22.23 -4.19 -1.16
N GLN A 381 20.96 -3.87 -1.37
CA GLN A 381 20.21 -2.92 -0.55
C GLN A 381 19.28 -3.66 0.42
N CYS A 382 19.32 -3.34 1.70
CA CYS A 382 18.35 -3.88 2.66
C CYS A 382 17.02 -3.12 2.54
N VAL A 383 15.93 -3.87 2.43
CA VAL A 383 14.57 -3.34 2.45
C VAL A 383 13.77 -4.05 3.53
N ALA A 384 13.23 -3.30 4.48
CA ALA A 384 12.28 -3.84 5.44
C ALA A 384 10.95 -4.15 4.74
N THR A 385 10.52 -5.40 4.84
CA THR A 385 9.25 -5.89 4.29
C THR A 385 8.16 -5.96 5.36
N SER A 386 8.57 -5.99 6.64
CA SER A 386 7.72 -5.75 7.80
C SER A 386 8.61 -5.22 8.93
N PRO A 387 8.06 -4.80 10.08
CA PRO A 387 8.87 -4.37 11.22
C PRO A 387 9.86 -5.41 11.78
N GLU A 388 9.75 -6.68 11.37
CA GLU A 388 10.65 -7.76 11.81
C GLU A 388 11.30 -8.52 10.64
N ARG A 389 10.89 -8.21 9.40
CA ARG A 389 11.36 -8.92 8.20
C ARG A 389 12.06 -7.96 7.28
N TRP A 390 13.12 -8.46 6.68
CA TRP A 390 13.88 -7.74 5.69
C TRP A 390 14.17 -8.66 4.51
N ILE A 391 14.51 -8.05 3.38
CA ILE A 391 15.06 -8.74 2.23
C ILE A 391 16.25 -7.91 1.72
N CYS A 392 17.32 -8.58 1.31
CA CYS A 392 18.35 -7.93 0.51
C CYS A 392 17.92 -7.93 -0.95
N MET A 393 17.91 -6.75 -1.55
CA MET A 393 17.75 -6.54 -2.98
C MET A 393 19.12 -6.77 -3.65
N CYS A 394 19.38 -8.02 -4.02
CA CYS A 394 20.68 -8.44 -4.54
C CYS A 394 20.85 -8.04 -6.00
N PRO A 395 21.93 -7.32 -6.35
CA PRO A 395 22.20 -6.95 -7.74
C PRO A 395 22.50 -8.20 -8.60
N LEU A 396 22.40 -8.04 -9.92
CA LEU A 396 22.75 -9.10 -10.88
C LEU A 396 24.15 -9.66 -10.62
N GLY A 397 24.26 -10.98 -10.76
CA GLY A 397 25.50 -11.71 -10.45
C GLY A 397 25.60 -12.18 -9.00
N PHE A 398 24.67 -11.79 -8.12
CA PHE A 398 24.68 -12.14 -6.70
C PHE A 398 23.34 -12.67 -6.20
N ALA A 399 23.39 -13.57 -5.21
CA ALA A 399 22.25 -14.20 -4.58
C ALA A 399 22.58 -14.64 -3.14
N GLY A 400 21.58 -15.17 -2.44
CA GLY A 400 21.68 -15.49 -1.01
C GLY A 400 20.91 -14.47 -0.18
N ASN A 401 20.72 -14.76 1.11
CA ASN A 401 19.95 -13.88 1.98
C ASN A 401 20.65 -12.54 2.16
N HIS A 402 21.99 -12.51 2.13
CA HIS A 402 22.80 -11.32 2.27
C HIS A 402 23.56 -10.99 0.97
N CYS A 403 23.12 -11.51 -0.17
CA CYS A 403 23.81 -11.35 -1.46
C CYS A 403 25.27 -11.83 -1.46
N GLU A 404 25.59 -12.81 -0.61
CA GLU A 404 26.94 -13.28 -0.35
C GLU A 404 27.49 -14.23 -1.41
N ARG A 405 26.61 -14.85 -2.22
CA ARG A 405 26.98 -15.87 -3.20
C ARG A 405 26.93 -15.29 -4.60
N ARG A 406 27.91 -15.64 -5.45
CA ARG A 406 27.82 -15.38 -6.88
C ARG A 406 26.75 -16.27 -7.52
N SER A 407 26.01 -15.71 -8.47
CA SER A 407 24.94 -16.41 -9.18
C SER A 407 24.84 -15.90 -10.61
N ASP A 408 25.00 -16.80 -11.56
CA ASP A 408 24.68 -16.57 -12.96
C ASP A 408 23.38 -17.28 -13.32
N PHE A 409 22.73 -16.88 -14.41
CA PHE A 409 21.53 -17.55 -14.91
C PHE A 409 21.55 -17.69 -16.42
N THR A 410 20.99 -18.79 -16.90
CA THR A 410 20.65 -18.98 -18.33
C THR A 410 19.17 -18.68 -18.57
N ILE A 411 18.31 -19.12 -17.64
CA ILE A 411 16.89 -18.82 -17.67
C ILE A 411 16.57 -18.03 -16.39
N PRO A 412 16.21 -16.74 -16.48
CA PRO A 412 15.95 -15.95 -15.28
C PRO A 412 14.73 -16.49 -14.51
N SER A 413 14.91 -16.63 -13.20
CA SER A 413 13.85 -16.86 -12.22
C SER A 413 13.58 -15.60 -11.42
N PHE A 414 12.31 -15.29 -11.27
CA PHE A 414 11.80 -14.15 -10.52
C PHE A 414 11.09 -14.65 -9.27
N ASN A 415 11.34 -14.05 -8.12
CA ASN A 415 10.85 -14.55 -6.83
C ASN A 415 9.75 -13.67 -6.20
N GLY A 416 9.18 -12.71 -6.94
CA GLY A 416 8.23 -11.73 -6.42
C GLY A 416 8.86 -10.47 -5.82
N SER A 417 10.19 -10.40 -5.74
CA SER A 417 10.95 -9.16 -5.47
C SER A 417 11.97 -8.84 -6.57
N SER A 418 11.89 -9.59 -7.67
CA SER A 418 12.88 -9.56 -8.74
C SER A 418 12.43 -8.69 -9.90
N TYR A 419 13.38 -8.07 -10.60
CA TYR A 419 13.14 -7.48 -11.91
C TYR A 419 14.41 -7.50 -12.75
N LEU A 420 14.25 -7.45 -14.07
CA LEU A 420 15.31 -7.11 -15.01
C LEU A 420 14.94 -5.83 -15.76
N GLN A 421 15.92 -4.96 -15.97
CA GLN A 421 15.76 -3.70 -16.67
C GLN A 421 16.56 -3.70 -17.97
N PHE A 422 15.93 -3.30 -19.07
CA PHE A 422 16.48 -3.20 -20.41
C PHE A 422 16.26 -1.80 -20.98
N THR A 423 16.93 -1.48 -22.08
CA THR A 423 16.62 -0.28 -22.85
C THR A 423 15.15 -0.28 -23.27
N GLY A 424 14.48 0.86 -23.09
CA GLY A 424 13.08 1.03 -23.49
C GLY A 424 12.81 0.76 -24.96
N LEU A 425 11.56 0.43 -25.28
CA LEU A 425 11.09 0.13 -26.64
C LEU A 425 11.19 1.35 -27.58
N LYS A 426 10.97 2.56 -27.04
CA LYS A 426 11.08 3.85 -27.75
C LYS A 426 10.40 3.79 -29.13
N GLU A 427 11.09 4.29 -30.16
CA GLU A 427 10.55 4.44 -31.52
C GLU A 427 10.28 3.10 -32.24
N THR A 428 10.83 1.98 -31.74
CA THR A 428 10.66 0.68 -32.40
C THR A 428 9.25 0.10 -32.27
N CYS A 429 8.43 0.66 -31.37
CA CYS A 429 7.08 0.15 -31.05
C CYS A 429 5.96 1.19 -31.21
N LEU A 430 6.22 2.29 -31.95
CA LEU A 430 5.30 3.42 -32.11
C LEU A 430 3.91 2.98 -32.55
N SER A 431 3.80 2.37 -33.74
CA SER A 431 2.50 1.96 -34.32
C SER A 431 2.30 0.45 -34.37
N PHE A 432 3.36 -0.33 -34.16
CA PHE A 432 3.34 -1.78 -34.23
C PHE A 432 4.14 -2.38 -33.07
N PHE A 433 3.61 -3.41 -32.45
CA PHE A 433 4.31 -4.17 -31.42
C PHE A 433 3.91 -5.64 -31.53
N GLU A 434 4.88 -6.54 -31.58
CA GLU A 434 4.67 -7.97 -31.45
C GLU A 434 5.63 -8.52 -30.38
N ILE A 435 5.11 -9.32 -29.46
CA ILE A 435 5.94 -10.05 -28.51
C ILE A 435 5.52 -11.52 -28.45
N GLN A 436 6.53 -12.38 -28.48
CA GLN A 436 6.41 -13.80 -28.17
C GLN A 436 7.16 -14.06 -26.87
N MET A 437 6.50 -14.69 -25.90
CA MET A 437 7.06 -14.98 -24.58
C MET A 437 6.81 -16.43 -24.18
N ILE A 438 7.85 -17.10 -23.66
CA ILE A 438 7.72 -18.41 -23.01
C ILE A 438 7.98 -18.22 -21.52
N PHE A 439 6.98 -18.49 -20.67
CA PHE A 439 7.06 -18.24 -19.24
C PHE A 439 6.42 -19.38 -18.43
N LYS A 440 6.78 -19.46 -17.15
CA LYS A 440 6.25 -20.43 -16.19
C LYS A 440 5.87 -19.72 -14.89
N PRO A 441 4.59 -19.44 -14.64
CA PRO A 441 4.14 -18.76 -13.44
C PRO A 441 4.18 -19.69 -12.23
N ARG A 442 4.54 -19.17 -11.05
CA ARG A 442 4.39 -19.87 -9.76
C ARG A 442 3.25 -19.29 -8.92
N MET A 443 2.92 -18.02 -9.14
CA MET A 443 1.84 -17.30 -8.48
C MET A 443 0.82 -16.83 -9.51
N PRO A 444 -0.46 -16.63 -9.13
CA PRO A 444 -1.53 -16.21 -10.05
C PRO A 444 -1.55 -14.70 -10.35
N ASN A 445 -0.70 -13.91 -9.68
CA ASN A 445 -0.57 -12.48 -9.92
C ASN A 445 0.89 -12.11 -10.19
N GLY A 446 1.12 -11.14 -11.06
CA GLY A 446 2.45 -10.56 -11.26
C GLY A 446 2.66 -9.94 -12.64
N VAL A 447 3.47 -8.87 -12.71
CA VAL A 447 3.85 -8.23 -13.98
C VAL A 447 4.92 -9.02 -14.73
N LEU A 448 4.64 -9.37 -15.99
CA LEU A 448 5.61 -10.03 -16.88
C LEU A 448 6.47 -9.01 -17.62
N LEU A 449 5.85 -7.92 -18.11
CA LEU A 449 6.51 -6.87 -18.88
C LEU A 449 5.86 -5.52 -18.62
N TYR A 450 6.66 -4.46 -18.46
CA TYR A 450 6.20 -3.07 -18.38
C TYR A 450 7.15 -2.11 -19.09
N ASN A 451 6.60 -1.17 -19.86
CA ASN A 451 7.33 0.02 -20.31
C ASN A 451 6.37 1.21 -20.25
N GLY A 452 6.77 2.28 -19.56
CA GLY A 452 6.00 3.52 -19.46
C GLY A 452 6.68 4.71 -20.15
N ASN A 453 5.98 5.85 -20.17
CA ASN A 453 6.52 7.12 -20.66
C ASN A 453 7.23 7.95 -19.58
N ARG A 454 6.64 8.01 -18.37
CA ARG A 454 7.10 8.92 -17.30
C ARG A 454 7.02 8.22 -15.94
N LEU A 455 7.91 8.62 -15.02
CA LEU A 455 8.00 8.07 -13.66
C LEU A 455 6.88 8.57 -12.73
N ASP A 456 6.10 9.58 -13.13
CA ASP A 456 4.98 10.10 -12.34
C ASP A 456 3.67 9.33 -12.56
N ALA A 457 3.75 8.05 -12.94
CA ALA A 457 2.63 7.17 -13.28
C ALA A 457 1.71 7.66 -14.42
N ARG A 458 2.10 8.72 -15.15
CA ARG A 458 1.28 9.35 -16.20
C ARG A 458 1.82 9.08 -17.60
N GLY A 459 0.91 9.16 -18.56
CA GLY A 459 1.19 9.01 -19.98
C GLY A 459 1.14 7.56 -20.44
N ASP A 460 1.53 7.37 -21.70
CA ASP A 460 1.45 6.10 -22.40
C ASP A 460 2.22 4.99 -21.69
N PHE A 461 1.68 3.77 -21.80
CA PHE A 461 2.37 2.58 -21.33
C PHE A 461 1.94 1.36 -22.13
N ILE A 462 2.74 0.30 -21.99
CA ILE A 462 2.40 -1.04 -22.43
C ILE A 462 2.77 -2.03 -21.33
N SER A 463 1.89 -2.98 -21.03
CA SER A 463 2.10 -3.97 -19.99
C SER A 463 1.48 -5.33 -20.32
N ILE A 464 2.11 -6.38 -19.82
CA ILE A 464 1.57 -7.74 -19.81
C ILE A 464 1.60 -8.22 -18.37
N ASN A 465 0.43 -8.57 -17.85
CA ASN A 465 0.25 -8.92 -16.45
C ASN A 465 -0.45 -10.27 -16.32
N LEU A 466 -0.17 -10.95 -15.22
CA LEU A 466 -0.97 -12.05 -14.72
C LEU A 466 -1.89 -11.51 -13.62
N VAL A 467 -3.20 -11.70 -13.76
CA VAL A 467 -4.23 -11.22 -12.83
C VAL A 467 -5.20 -12.36 -12.54
N ASN A 468 -5.15 -12.91 -11.32
CA ASN A 468 -5.91 -14.07 -10.87
C ASN A 468 -5.79 -15.28 -11.82
N GLY A 469 -4.57 -15.50 -12.35
CA GLY A 469 -4.25 -16.56 -13.30
C GLY A 469 -4.55 -16.22 -14.76
N PHE A 470 -5.21 -15.11 -15.07
CA PHE A 470 -5.48 -14.70 -16.45
C PHE A 470 -4.38 -13.77 -16.97
N ILE A 471 -4.04 -13.90 -18.25
CA ILE A 471 -3.12 -12.96 -18.90
C ILE A 471 -3.89 -11.74 -19.35
N GLU A 472 -3.44 -10.56 -18.94
CA GLU A 472 -3.97 -9.27 -19.36
C GLU A 472 -2.90 -8.49 -20.12
N PHE A 473 -3.15 -8.23 -21.40
CA PHE A 473 -2.39 -7.29 -22.21
C PHE A 473 -3.06 -5.92 -22.15
N ARG A 474 -2.31 -4.91 -21.70
CA ARG A 474 -2.81 -3.54 -21.57
C ARG A 474 -1.88 -2.55 -22.26
N PHE A 475 -2.46 -1.53 -22.86
CA PHE A 475 -1.71 -0.40 -23.39
C PHE A 475 -2.57 0.86 -23.39
N ASP A 476 -1.95 2.01 -23.15
CA ASP A 476 -2.61 3.32 -23.18
C ASP A 476 -1.87 4.22 -24.16
N LEU A 477 -2.63 4.89 -25.03
CA LEU A 477 -2.15 5.80 -26.08
C LEU A 477 -2.47 7.27 -25.75
N GLY A 478 -2.84 7.55 -24.50
CA GLY A 478 -3.18 8.88 -23.99
C GLY A 478 -4.67 9.15 -23.80
N SER A 479 -5.55 8.20 -24.15
CA SER A 479 -7.02 8.32 -24.03
C SER A 479 -7.64 7.27 -23.11
N GLY A 480 -6.81 6.50 -22.40
CA GLY A 480 -7.22 5.42 -21.52
C GLY A 480 -6.77 4.05 -22.03
N PRO A 481 -6.73 3.05 -21.14
CA PRO A 481 -6.14 1.75 -21.43
C PRO A 481 -7.06 0.88 -22.29
N ALA A 482 -6.51 0.25 -23.32
CA ALA A 482 -7.05 -1.00 -23.84
C ALA A 482 -6.77 -2.12 -22.83
N ILE A 483 -7.75 -2.99 -22.57
CA ILE A 483 -7.59 -4.15 -21.69
C ILE A 483 -8.04 -5.40 -22.45
N ILE A 484 -7.09 -6.28 -22.75
CA ILE A 484 -7.32 -7.52 -23.49
C ILE A 484 -6.95 -8.67 -22.56
N LYS A 485 -7.91 -9.53 -22.24
CA LYS A 485 -7.77 -10.59 -21.23
C LYS A 485 -7.93 -11.98 -21.84
N SER A 486 -7.11 -12.94 -21.44
CA SER A 486 -7.26 -14.34 -21.85
C SER A 486 -8.62 -14.91 -21.41
N ARG A 487 -9.14 -15.90 -22.15
CA ARG A 487 -10.44 -16.51 -21.82
C ARG A 487 -10.35 -17.42 -20.61
N GLU A 488 -9.24 -18.13 -20.47
CA GLU A 488 -9.00 -19.09 -19.42
C GLU A 488 -7.72 -18.74 -18.67
N PRO A 489 -7.63 -19.11 -17.37
CA PRO A 489 -6.42 -18.91 -16.59
C PRO A 489 -5.31 -19.87 -17.07
N VAL A 490 -4.06 -19.45 -16.93
CA VAL A 490 -2.89 -20.32 -17.16
C VAL A 490 -2.66 -21.24 -15.97
N GLU A 491 -2.07 -22.41 -16.24
CA GLU A 491 -1.75 -23.38 -15.20
C GLU A 491 -0.47 -22.99 -14.44
N LEU A 492 -0.52 -23.03 -13.11
CA LEU A 492 0.67 -22.73 -12.32
C LEU A 492 1.71 -23.85 -12.46
N ASN A 493 2.99 -23.45 -12.44
CA ASN A 493 4.17 -24.30 -12.54
C ASN A 493 4.34 -25.01 -13.89
N GLN A 494 3.61 -24.61 -14.93
CA GLN A 494 3.76 -25.11 -16.29
C GLN A 494 4.28 -24.04 -17.26
N TRP A 495 4.90 -24.49 -18.36
CA TRP A 495 5.37 -23.57 -19.39
C TRP A 495 4.24 -23.21 -20.33
N HIS A 496 4.07 -21.91 -20.55
CA HIS A 496 3.08 -21.34 -21.46
C HIS A 496 3.76 -20.54 -22.56
N SER A 497 3.12 -20.48 -23.73
CA SER A 497 3.54 -19.69 -24.89
C SER A 497 2.55 -18.57 -25.15
N LEU A 498 2.98 -17.33 -24.94
CA LEU A 498 2.19 -16.13 -25.19
C LEU A 498 2.61 -15.48 -26.50
N LEU A 499 1.64 -15.10 -27.31
CA LEU A 499 1.79 -14.21 -28.46
C LEU A 499 0.86 -13.01 -28.28
N VAL A 500 1.41 -11.80 -28.40
CA VAL A 500 0.67 -10.54 -28.32
C VAL A 500 1.06 -9.69 -29.50
N THR A 501 0.08 -9.05 -30.12
CA THR A 501 0.31 -8.09 -31.20
C THR A 501 -0.55 -6.85 -31.00
N ARG A 502 -0.02 -5.70 -31.39
CA ARG A 502 -0.72 -4.42 -31.50
C ARG A 502 -0.37 -3.75 -32.82
N THR A 503 -1.37 -3.24 -33.53
CA THR A 503 -1.24 -2.38 -34.70
C THR A 503 -2.16 -1.17 -34.53
N GLY A 504 -1.57 0.01 -34.30
CA GLY A 504 -2.32 1.21 -33.93
C GLY A 504 -3.17 0.96 -32.69
N GLN A 505 -4.46 1.27 -32.77
CA GLN A 505 -5.38 1.07 -31.65
C GLN A 505 -5.75 -0.39 -31.41
N GLN A 506 -5.58 -1.26 -32.41
CA GLN A 506 -6.04 -2.64 -32.33
C GLN A 506 -4.95 -3.52 -31.72
N GLY A 507 -5.31 -4.28 -30.70
CA GLY A 507 -4.47 -5.33 -30.12
C GLY A 507 -5.17 -6.68 -30.10
N TRP A 508 -4.40 -7.73 -29.91
CA TRP A 508 -4.88 -9.06 -29.59
C TRP A 508 -3.82 -9.88 -28.85
N LEU A 509 -4.26 -10.91 -28.14
CA LEU A 509 -3.40 -11.88 -27.48
C LEU A 509 -3.87 -13.31 -27.74
N GLN A 510 -2.93 -14.24 -27.68
CA GLN A 510 -3.14 -15.67 -27.71
C GLN A 510 -2.19 -16.35 -26.72
N ILE A 511 -2.73 -17.22 -25.87
CA ILE A 511 -1.98 -18.01 -24.91
C ILE A 511 -2.17 -19.49 -25.22
N ASP A 512 -1.07 -20.21 -25.42
CA ASP A 512 -1.06 -21.61 -25.83
C ASP A 512 -1.98 -21.87 -27.04
N ASN A 513 -2.92 -22.80 -26.90
CA ASN A 513 -3.93 -23.14 -27.90
C ASN A 513 -5.30 -22.50 -27.59
N GLN A 514 -5.37 -21.54 -26.66
CA GLN A 514 -6.61 -20.82 -26.38
C GLN A 514 -7.03 -19.96 -27.60
N PRO A 515 -8.34 -19.65 -27.72
CA PRO A 515 -8.82 -18.73 -28.75
C PRO A 515 -8.18 -17.34 -28.63
N ILE A 516 -7.97 -16.69 -29.77
CA ILE A 516 -7.51 -15.30 -29.82
C ILE A 516 -8.55 -14.39 -29.16
N VAL A 517 -8.06 -13.43 -28.37
CA VAL A 517 -8.88 -12.35 -27.81
C VAL A 517 -8.34 -11.02 -28.33
N SER A 518 -9.25 -10.18 -28.84
CA SER A 518 -8.93 -8.89 -29.42
C SER A 518 -9.58 -7.75 -28.65
N GLY A 519 -8.99 -6.56 -28.71
CA GLY A 519 -9.55 -5.34 -28.16
C GLY A 519 -8.88 -4.11 -28.76
N SER A 520 -9.43 -2.94 -28.49
CA SER A 520 -8.90 -1.67 -28.99
C SER A 520 -8.86 -0.61 -27.89
N SER A 521 -7.88 0.29 -27.97
CA SER A 521 -7.88 1.50 -27.13
C SER A 521 -9.00 2.44 -27.55
N LEU A 522 -9.41 3.33 -26.64
CA LEU A 522 -10.34 4.41 -26.95
C LEU A 522 -9.59 5.61 -27.57
N GLY A 523 -10.33 6.50 -28.23
CA GLY A 523 -9.79 7.74 -28.79
C GLY A 523 -9.26 7.62 -30.23
N GLY A 524 -8.42 8.59 -30.63
CA GLY A 524 -7.88 8.68 -32.00
C GLY A 524 -6.39 8.42 -32.12
N TYR A 525 -5.66 8.35 -31.00
CA TYR A 525 -4.22 8.15 -30.99
C TYR A 525 -3.88 6.70 -31.38
N THR A 526 -2.84 6.53 -32.19
CA THR A 526 -2.39 5.21 -32.67
C THR A 526 -0.96 4.87 -32.23
N GLN A 527 -0.21 5.88 -31.77
CA GLN A 527 1.20 5.79 -31.46
C GLN A 527 1.45 5.68 -29.95
N LEU A 528 2.48 4.93 -29.56
CA LEU A 528 2.97 4.80 -28.19
C LEU A 528 4.21 5.66 -27.97
N SER A 529 4.21 6.55 -26.98
CA SER A 529 5.41 7.27 -26.55
C SER A 529 6.00 6.65 -25.28
N LEU A 530 7.07 5.87 -25.42
CA LEU A 530 7.66 5.08 -24.32
C LEU A 530 9.10 5.52 -24.01
N SER A 531 9.25 6.56 -23.20
CA SER A 531 10.57 7.14 -22.89
C SER A 531 11.34 6.42 -21.78
N LEU A 532 10.68 5.63 -20.93
CA LEU A 532 11.35 4.89 -19.85
C LEU A 532 11.96 3.57 -20.32
N ASN A 533 12.75 2.96 -19.43
CA ASN A 533 13.30 1.63 -19.62
C ASN A 533 12.22 0.54 -19.61
N LEU A 534 12.52 -0.58 -20.27
CA LEU A 534 11.70 -1.77 -20.30
C LEU A 534 12.01 -2.62 -19.07
N PHE A 535 10.97 -3.05 -18.36
CA PHE A 535 11.07 -3.91 -17.19
C PHE A 535 10.45 -5.29 -17.45
N LEU A 536 11.10 -6.32 -16.93
CA LEU A 536 10.62 -7.71 -16.98
C LEU A 536 10.52 -8.30 -15.57
N GLY A 537 9.43 -9.03 -15.35
CA GLY A 537 9.17 -9.82 -14.14
C GLY A 537 8.93 -9.01 -12.85
N GLY A 538 9.05 -7.69 -12.89
CA GLY A 538 8.86 -6.77 -11.77
C GLY A 538 9.23 -5.37 -12.20
N VAL A 539 9.03 -4.39 -11.32
CA VAL A 539 9.45 -2.99 -11.51
C VAL A 539 10.21 -2.52 -10.27
N SER A 540 10.98 -1.43 -10.40
CA SER A 540 11.76 -0.87 -9.29
C SER A 540 10.89 -0.36 -8.15
N ASP A 541 9.84 0.39 -8.48
CA ASP A 541 8.78 0.79 -7.57
C ASP A 541 7.45 0.75 -8.34
N VAL A 542 6.41 0.16 -7.75
CA VAL A 542 5.08 0.03 -8.35
C VAL A 542 4.45 1.41 -8.59
N LYS A 543 4.95 2.46 -7.94
CA LYS A 543 4.39 3.82 -8.08
C LYS A 543 4.91 4.55 -9.32
N ASP A 544 6.01 4.08 -9.87
CA ASP A 544 6.56 4.63 -11.11
C ASP A 544 5.78 4.11 -12.32
N VAL A 545 4.87 3.14 -12.12
CA VAL A 545 4.02 2.57 -13.16
C VAL A 545 2.66 3.24 -13.20
N SER A 546 2.04 3.25 -14.37
CA SER A 546 0.69 3.78 -14.52
C SER A 546 -0.33 3.03 -13.66
N SER A 547 -1.20 3.75 -12.95
CA SER A 547 -2.30 3.16 -12.18
C SER A 547 -3.25 2.31 -13.05
N ASN A 548 -3.37 2.63 -14.33
CA ASN A 548 -4.18 1.91 -15.31
C ASN A 548 -3.54 0.57 -15.75
N SER A 549 -2.28 0.33 -15.41
CA SER A 549 -1.55 -0.89 -15.79
C SER A 549 -1.96 -2.13 -15.00
N ALA A 550 -2.67 -2.00 -13.88
CA ALA A 550 -3.02 -3.10 -12.97
C ALA A 550 -1.82 -3.91 -12.45
N ILE A 551 -0.65 -3.30 -12.36
CA ILE A 551 0.53 -3.89 -11.71
C ILE A 551 0.38 -3.71 -10.20
N SER A 552 0.22 -4.83 -9.48
CA SER A 552 0.23 -4.89 -8.02
C SER A 552 1.42 -5.66 -7.46
N ASP A 553 1.78 -6.74 -8.16
CA ASP A 553 2.77 -7.71 -7.71
C ASP A 553 3.89 -7.86 -8.75
N SER A 554 5.10 -8.15 -8.28
CA SER A 554 6.16 -8.64 -9.19
C SER A 554 5.92 -10.12 -9.49
N PHE A 555 6.29 -10.55 -10.69
CA PHE A 555 6.15 -11.93 -11.12
C PHE A 555 6.98 -12.88 -10.26
N SER A 556 6.38 -14.01 -9.91
CA SER A 556 7.09 -15.16 -9.37
C SER A 556 7.01 -16.31 -10.37
N GLY A 557 8.16 -16.72 -10.91
CA GLY A 557 8.21 -17.72 -11.95
C GLY A 557 9.53 -17.75 -12.71
N CYS A 558 9.48 -18.21 -13.95
CA CYS A 558 10.62 -18.18 -14.87
C CYS A 558 10.20 -17.65 -16.24
N ILE A 559 11.08 -16.91 -16.91
CA ILE A 559 10.87 -16.45 -18.29
C ILE A 559 12.01 -17.02 -19.14
N LYS A 560 11.67 -17.90 -20.08
CA LYS A 560 12.66 -18.65 -20.88
C LYS A 560 13.07 -17.93 -22.14
N LYS A 561 12.14 -17.25 -22.80
CA LYS A 561 12.37 -16.64 -24.11
C LYS A 561 11.48 -15.42 -24.26
N ILE A 562 12.04 -14.36 -24.83
CA ILE A 562 11.29 -13.19 -25.30
C ILE A 562 11.79 -12.82 -26.69
N THR A 563 10.87 -12.70 -27.64
CA THR A 563 11.13 -12.11 -28.96
C THR A 563 10.25 -10.88 -29.10
N ILE A 564 10.80 -9.71 -29.42
CA ILE A 564 10.07 -8.46 -29.64
C ILE A 564 10.30 -8.01 -31.08
N ASN A 565 9.23 -7.81 -31.85
CA ASN A 565 9.27 -7.42 -33.26
C ASN A 565 10.25 -8.28 -34.09
N GLY A 566 10.23 -9.60 -33.86
CA GLY A 566 11.12 -10.56 -34.53
C GLY A 566 12.56 -10.65 -33.99
N ARG A 567 12.97 -9.76 -33.08
CA ARG A 567 14.30 -9.77 -32.44
C ARG A 567 14.28 -10.52 -31.12
N LEU A 568 15.14 -11.53 -30.98
CA LEU A 568 15.36 -12.21 -29.71
C LEU A 568 16.02 -11.27 -28.71
N LEU A 569 15.45 -11.15 -27.51
CA LEU A 569 16.05 -10.37 -26.41
C LEU A 569 17.06 -11.24 -25.65
N MET A 570 18.33 -10.82 -25.63
CA MET A 570 19.40 -11.54 -24.95
C MET A 570 19.51 -11.09 -23.48
N PHE A 571 19.09 -11.93 -22.52
CA PHE A 571 18.97 -11.53 -21.11
C PHE A 571 20.28 -11.14 -20.41
N LEU A 572 21.43 -11.69 -20.83
CA LEU A 572 22.73 -11.36 -20.21
C LEU A 572 23.46 -10.23 -20.93
N ASP A 573 23.31 -10.12 -22.25
CA ASP A 573 24.07 -9.18 -23.06
C ASP A 573 23.41 -7.79 -23.14
N GLU A 574 22.10 -7.71 -22.95
CA GLU A 574 21.31 -6.47 -23.12
C GLU A 574 20.78 -5.90 -21.80
N VAL A 575 20.93 -6.63 -20.70
CA VAL A 575 20.41 -6.17 -19.39
C VAL A 575 21.23 -5.00 -18.87
N LEU A 576 20.53 -3.96 -18.43
CA LEU A 576 21.13 -2.77 -17.82
C LEU A 576 21.31 -2.95 -16.31
N SER A 577 20.29 -3.50 -15.65
CA SER A 577 20.29 -3.77 -14.21
C SER A 577 19.26 -4.83 -13.86
N GLY A 578 19.32 -5.34 -12.63
CA GLY A 578 18.32 -6.26 -12.14
C GLY A 578 18.56 -6.62 -10.68
N VAL A 579 17.51 -7.13 -10.06
CA VAL A 579 17.49 -7.42 -8.62
C VAL A 579 16.91 -8.81 -8.41
N ASN A 580 17.50 -9.58 -7.49
CA ASN A 580 17.00 -10.88 -7.02
C ASN A 580 16.70 -11.89 -8.13
N VAL A 581 17.43 -11.83 -9.25
CA VAL A 581 17.28 -12.77 -10.37
C VAL A 581 18.33 -13.87 -10.26
N ILE A 582 17.86 -15.11 -10.26
CA ILE A 582 18.70 -16.32 -10.20
C ILE A 582 18.35 -17.27 -11.35
N ASP A 583 19.11 -18.34 -11.52
CA ASP A 583 18.78 -19.36 -12.52
C ASP A 583 17.48 -20.09 -12.15
N CYS A 584 16.61 -20.26 -13.14
CA CYS A 584 15.39 -21.02 -12.99
C CYS A 584 15.74 -22.47 -12.71
N PRO A 585 15.25 -23.05 -11.60
CA PRO A 585 15.53 -24.45 -11.30
C PRO A 585 14.95 -25.31 -12.42
N ASN A 586 15.85 -25.85 -13.24
CA ASN A 586 15.52 -26.91 -14.16
C ASN A 586 15.25 -28.17 -13.32
N ARG A 587 14.17 -28.91 -13.62
CA ARG A 587 13.94 -30.26 -13.05
C ARG A 587 15.05 -31.27 -13.41
N HIS A 588 16.08 -30.83 -14.14
CA HIS A 588 17.28 -31.58 -14.39
C HIS A 588 18.37 -31.06 -13.45
N HIS A 589 18.54 -31.77 -12.32
CA HIS A 589 19.80 -31.77 -11.57
C HIS A 589 20.91 -32.12 -12.56
N CYS A 590 21.72 -31.16 -12.99
CA CYS A 590 23.03 -31.45 -13.55
C CYS A 590 24.03 -31.13 -12.43
N SER A 591 24.38 -32.16 -11.65
CA SER A 591 25.51 -32.09 -10.73
C SER A 591 26.80 -31.94 -11.54
N ASN A 592 27.77 -31.22 -10.98
CA ASN A 592 29.05 -30.85 -11.58
C ASN A 592 29.65 -31.89 -12.56
N HIS A 593 30.08 -31.38 -13.72
CA HIS A 593 30.74 -32.04 -14.84
C HIS A 593 29.83 -32.82 -15.83
N HIS A 594 29.41 -32.10 -16.88
CA HIS A 594 29.19 -32.55 -18.25
C HIS A 594 28.51 -33.92 -18.50
N ARG A 595 27.37 -34.20 -17.86
CA ARG A 595 26.38 -35.13 -18.43
C ARG A 595 24.99 -34.90 -17.83
N CYS A 596 24.07 -34.37 -18.64
CA CYS A 596 22.66 -34.33 -18.29
C CYS A 596 22.01 -35.62 -18.83
N SER A 597 21.44 -36.45 -17.96
CA SER A 597 20.69 -37.65 -18.37
C SER A 597 19.26 -37.28 -18.77
N THR A 598 18.90 -37.53 -20.02
CA THR A 598 17.52 -37.44 -20.50
C THR A 598 16.70 -38.57 -19.89
N SER A 599 15.88 -38.27 -18.87
CA SER A 599 14.83 -39.17 -18.42
C SER A 599 13.73 -39.19 -19.49
N SER A 600 13.78 -40.18 -20.37
CA SER A 600 12.71 -40.56 -21.28
C SER A 600 11.45 -40.96 -20.50
N PHE A 601 10.46 -40.07 -20.43
CA PHE A 601 9.09 -40.45 -20.06
C PHE A 601 8.40 -41.02 -21.30
N VAL A 602 8.28 -42.35 -21.35
CA VAL A 602 7.26 -43.04 -22.14
C VAL A 602 6.10 -43.33 -21.18
N PRO A 603 4.85 -42.88 -21.44
CA PRO A 603 3.73 -43.24 -20.59
C PRO A 603 3.33 -44.70 -20.87
N SER A 604 3.53 -45.57 -19.89
CA SER A 604 2.94 -46.91 -19.88
C SER A 604 1.47 -46.80 -19.45
N PHE A 605 0.55 -47.08 -20.37
CA PHE A 605 -0.85 -47.35 -20.05
C PHE A 605 -0.94 -48.67 -19.26
N SER A 606 -1.38 -48.60 -18.00
CA SER A 606 -1.85 -49.77 -17.25
C SER A 606 -3.37 -49.76 -17.22
N SER A 607 -3.98 -50.64 -18.03
CA SER A 607 -5.39 -50.98 -17.94
C SER A 607 -5.61 -51.89 -16.73
N SER A 608 -6.57 -51.52 -15.88
CA SER A 608 -7.10 -52.36 -14.81
C SER A 608 -7.95 -53.47 -15.40
N SER A 609 -7.56 -54.73 -15.20
CA SER A 609 -8.43 -55.89 -15.40
C SER A 609 -8.87 -56.45 -14.05
N SER A 610 -10.18 -56.45 -13.81
CA SER A 610 -10.82 -57.35 -12.85
C SER A 610 -11.18 -58.65 -13.58
N SER A 611 -10.88 -59.76 -12.90
CA SER A 611 -11.20 -61.15 -13.23
C SER A 611 -12.68 -61.33 -13.64
N THR A 612 -13.07 -62.21 -14.57
CA THR A 612 -13.05 -63.68 -14.39
C THR A 612 -13.35 -64.44 -15.71
N ARG A 613 -12.62 -65.56 -15.92
CA ARG A 613 -12.95 -66.89 -16.53
C ARG A 613 -14.34 -67.05 -17.21
N SER A 614 -14.54 -67.77 -18.32
CA SER A 614 -13.79 -68.91 -18.88
C SER A 614 -14.35 -69.36 -20.25
N THR A 615 -13.57 -70.21 -20.93
CA THR A 615 -13.91 -71.27 -21.93
C THR A 615 -13.54 -71.07 -23.41
N LYS A 616 -12.64 -71.97 -23.88
CA LYS A 616 -12.63 -72.79 -25.12
C LYS A 616 -12.65 -72.04 -26.47
N LEU A 617 -11.94 -72.39 -27.55
CA LEU A 617 -11.14 -73.56 -27.96
C LEU A 617 -10.38 -73.14 -29.25
N SER A 618 -9.37 -73.93 -29.62
CA SER A 618 -8.89 -74.23 -30.99
C SER A 618 -8.10 -73.19 -31.81
N SER A 619 -6.82 -73.53 -31.99
CA SER A 619 -5.89 -73.25 -33.09
C SER A 619 -6.43 -73.73 -34.47
N PRO A 620 -5.88 -73.31 -35.65
CA PRO A 620 -4.58 -73.80 -36.12
C PRO A 620 -3.70 -72.84 -36.96
N SER A 621 -2.48 -73.35 -37.13
CA SER A 621 -1.27 -73.03 -37.93
C SER A 621 -1.40 -72.74 -39.44
N LEU A 622 -0.41 -72.05 -40.03
CA LEU A 622 0.52 -72.48 -41.12
C LEU A 622 1.37 -71.27 -41.64
N SER A 623 2.71 -71.29 -41.52
CA SER A 623 3.75 -71.64 -42.54
C SER A 623 4.07 -70.59 -43.64
N SER A 624 5.23 -69.91 -43.49
CA SER A 624 6.40 -69.71 -44.42
C SER A 624 6.25 -69.83 -45.98
N PRO A 625 7.28 -69.47 -46.80
CA PRO A 625 8.13 -68.25 -46.92
C PRO A 625 8.50 -67.86 -48.41
N LEU A 626 9.38 -66.82 -48.59
CA LEU A 626 10.23 -66.47 -49.77
C LEU A 626 9.48 -65.98 -51.05
N THR A 627 9.93 -65.03 -51.90
CA THR A 627 11.24 -64.78 -52.57
C THR A 627 11.34 -63.35 -53.17
N SER A 628 12.60 -62.87 -53.27
CA SER A 628 13.27 -61.91 -54.20
C SER A 628 12.53 -61.18 -55.34
N ILE A 629 13.03 -59.97 -55.70
CA ILE A 629 13.72 -59.67 -56.99
C ILE A 629 14.31 -58.24 -57.01
N SER A 630 15.40 -58.13 -57.79
CA SER A 630 16.44 -57.14 -58.08
C SER A 630 16.06 -55.79 -58.73
N SER A 631 16.93 -54.77 -58.62
CA SER A 631 17.75 -54.27 -59.76
C SER A 631 18.69 -53.09 -59.39
N SER A 632 19.91 -53.18 -59.93
CA SER A 632 21.05 -52.25 -60.00
C SER A 632 20.88 -51.21 -61.13
N SER A 633 21.55 -50.05 -61.23
CA SER A 633 23.01 -49.88 -61.45
C SER A 633 23.38 -48.40 -61.79
N SER A 634 24.53 -47.91 -61.28
CA SER A 634 25.64 -47.08 -61.87
C SER A 634 25.36 -45.86 -62.80
N LEU A 635 26.11 -44.72 -62.76
CA LEU A 635 27.56 -44.57 -63.04
C LEU A 635 28.18 -43.21 -62.55
N SER A 636 29.51 -43.25 -62.36
CA SER A 636 30.57 -42.23 -62.14
C SER A 636 30.77 -41.19 -63.27
N SER A 637 31.46 -40.04 -63.17
CA SER A 637 32.91 -39.80 -62.85
C SER A 637 33.33 -38.29 -62.77
N SER A 638 34.47 -38.03 -62.12
CA SER A 638 35.25 -36.81 -61.69
C SER A 638 36.11 -36.10 -62.80
N PRO A 639 37.16 -35.23 -62.57
CA PRO A 639 37.53 -34.13 -61.61
C PRO A 639 38.28 -32.89 -62.24
N LEU A 640 38.89 -31.97 -61.41
CA LEU A 640 40.00 -30.96 -61.58
C LEU A 640 39.58 -29.47 -61.30
N ASN A 641 40.32 -28.51 -60.69
CA ASN A 641 41.71 -28.37 -60.18
C ASN A 641 41.88 -27.10 -59.25
N LYS A 642 42.75 -27.22 -58.23
CA LYS A 642 43.68 -26.27 -57.50
C LYS A 642 43.59 -24.71 -57.55
N ARG A 643 43.71 -24.07 -56.35
CA ARG A 643 44.83 -23.20 -55.81
C ARG A 643 44.31 -22.34 -54.62
N SER A 644 44.74 -22.52 -53.36
CA SER A 644 45.96 -22.01 -52.67
C SER A 644 46.06 -20.48 -52.50
N PHE A 645 45.96 -19.97 -51.25
CA PHE A 645 47.02 -19.16 -50.61
C PHE A 645 46.85 -19.15 -49.07
N ARG A 646 47.99 -19.12 -48.36
CA ARG A 646 48.17 -19.29 -46.91
C ARG A 646 49.06 -18.15 -46.38
N LYS A 647 48.80 -17.74 -45.12
CA LYS A 647 49.71 -17.19 -44.07
C LYS A 647 50.37 -15.81 -44.20
N SER A 648 50.27 -15.02 -43.12
CA SER A 648 51.36 -14.43 -42.28
C SER A 648 50.71 -13.55 -41.18
N THR A 649 50.76 -13.86 -39.88
CA THR A 649 51.82 -13.69 -38.84
C THR A 649 51.79 -12.35 -38.08
N ASP A 650 51.81 -12.48 -36.75
CA ASP A 650 52.40 -11.64 -35.70
C ASP A 650 51.81 -10.24 -35.38
N SER A 651 51.35 -10.04 -34.14
CA SER A 651 52.19 -9.56 -33.02
C SER A 651 51.36 -9.01 -31.84
N VAL A 652 51.86 -9.33 -30.66
CA VAL A 652 51.45 -8.87 -29.33
C VAL A 652 52.10 -7.51 -29.05
N ILE A 653 51.35 -6.51 -28.59
CA ILE A 653 51.89 -5.38 -27.81
C ILE A 653 50.91 -5.01 -26.69
N ASP A 654 51.43 -5.14 -25.48
CA ASP A 654 50.94 -4.64 -24.20
C ASP A 654 51.16 -3.11 -24.12
N SER A 655 50.24 -2.39 -23.49
CA SER A 655 50.41 -0.97 -23.12
C SER A 655 49.54 -0.67 -21.90
N SER A 656 49.98 -1.19 -20.77
CA SER A 656 49.70 -0.67 -19.43
C SER A 656 50.51 0.61 -19.16
N ARG A 657 49.95 1.51 -18.30
CA ARG A 657 50.52 2.70 -17.58
C ARG A 657 49.84 4.03 -17.95
N PHE A 658 49.50 4.97 -17.07
CA PHE A 658 49.66 5.26 -15.62
C PHE A 658 48.44 6.18 -15.27
N ILE A 659 47.91 6.32 -14.05
CA ILE A 659 48.49 6.97 -12.87
C ILE A 659 47.71 6.53 -11.62
N ASN A 660 48.44 6.02 -10.63
CA ASN A 660 48.04 5.94 -9.22
C ASN A 660 47.95 7.34 -8.61
N ASN A 661 46.99 7.58 -7.72
CA ASN A 661 47.25 8.34 -6.50
C ASN A 661 46.35 7.86 -5.37
N HIS A 662 47.00 7.22 -4.39
CA HIS A 662 46.57 7.10 -3.00
C HIS A 662 46.38 8.49 -2.37
N PHE A 663 45.42 8.64 -1.44
CA PHE A 663 45.75 9.07 -0.07
C PHE A 663 44.63 8.70 0.92
N ASN A 664 45.10 8.44 2.13
CA ASN A 664 44.51 7.72 3.27
C ASN A 664 43.38 8.46 4.02
N PRO A 665 42.70 7.75 4.94
CA PRO A 665 41.54 8.22 5.70
C PRO A 665 41.94 8.96 6.98
N PHE A 666 41.01 9.77 7.48
CA PHE A 666 40.83 10.12 8.89
C PHE A 666 39.34 10.06 9.23
#